data_AF-A0AAD3SET6-F1
#
_entry.id   AF-A0AAD3SET6-F1
#
_cell.length_a   1.000
_cell.length_b   1.000
_cell.length_c   1.000
_cell.angle_alpha   90.00
_cell.angle_beta   90.00
_cell.angle_gamma   90.00
#
_symmetry.space_group_name_H-M   'P 1'
#
loop_
_entity.id
_entity.type
_entity.pdbx_description
1 polymer ?
#
loop_
_entity_poly.entity_id
_entity_poly.type
_entity_poly.pdbx_seq_one_letter_code
_entity_poly.pdbx_strand_id
1 'polypeptide(L)'
;MATTISLSLSLLLPPLIPILIFIIINRARSRKKNDNSNASNHKKLPPGEMGIVWIGETMEFFRAQKNNRLFEEFIQPRIRRYGSNTFKTRLMGSPTVIINGADANRFFLSNEFKLVVSAWPSSSVQLMGRNSIMEKQGEQHRRLRGILSSCLGNAGLEALLPKISTTILGHLRNKWQGKERISLFRSAKILTFTIICECLLGIESNEESLDCFERVLEGVFAPAVNLPGTRFWRAKRWRSQVGKTLLQIVRKKRKEMEAKEEEEDKGVIHDKEQDQAMLLSKLVAALINGEITEEEVVDNIVLLIFAAHDTTSFAIAMTFKMLALHPDCYSLLLQEHMEITRSSGRASEDLTMEDLKKMKYTWQVVRETMRLFPPIFGSFRRAIADIEFEGFTIPKGWKVLWTTYGTHNDEKYFLNPYGFNPKRFEKDATMPPYVFVPFGEAIVLLTIDKGIMDARVGLFFLLVLGFNGASNARNFASSDHSSLEKGSKKVDVCTLCEKYVTLALEYLSENKTQAEVIELLQVACSETHAFEKQCITLVDYYATLFFSELSSIQADEFCEKANLCQSTRTSYLLVNDDICDVCHLAVSEILIKLKDPDSKLEIIEILLKGCDAVENYMKKCKALVFEYGPLILTNAEKFLEKSDICTSFHACTLPTSHVQAAPSEGEILMVTSP
;
A
#
# COMPACT_ATOMS: atom_id res chain seq x y z
N MET A 1 -38.22 7.78 -61.86
CA MET A 1 -37.39 6.86 -61.04
C MET A 1 -35.89 7.07 -61.36
N ALA A 2 -35.39 8.30 -61.23
CA ALA A 2 -34.00 8.64 -61.59
C ALA A 2 -33.42 9.80 -60.73
N THR A 3 -33.97 10.06 -59.55
CA THR A 3 -33.59 11.21 -58.70
C THR A 3 -33.46 10.87 -57.21
N THR A 4 -33.35 9.59 -56.85
CA THR A 4 -33.17 9.15 -55.44
C THR A 4 -31.87 8.40 -55.17
N ILE A 5 -30.97 8.24 -56.16
CA ILE A 5 -29.71 7.47 -56.01
C ILE A 5 -28.47 8.37 -55.91
N SER A 6 -28.52 9.67 -56.23
CA SER A 6 -27.32 10.53 -56.17
C SER A 6 -27.03 11.17 -54.81
N LEU A 7 -27.94 11.10 -53.83
CA LEU A 7 -27.75 11.70 -52.50
C LEU A 7 -27.09 10.78 -51.46
N SER A 8 -26.93 9.49 -51.75
CA SER A 8 -26.34 8.52 -50.80
C SER A 8 -24.82 8.34 -50.96
N LEU A 9 -24.24 8.77 -52.08
CA LEU A 9 -22.79 8.61 -52.33
C LEU A 9 -21.95 9.79 -51.82
N SER A 10 -22.54 10.98 -51.66
CA SER A 10 -21.87 12.18 -51.16
C SER A 10 -21.68 12.21 -49.63
N LEU A 11 -22.38 11.36 -48.89
CA LEU A 11 -22.28 11.23 -47.43
C LEU A 11 -21.26 10.16 -46.95
N LEU A 12 -20.77 9.30 -47.86
CA LEU A 12 -19.81 8.22 -47.55
C LEU A 12 -18.35 8.55 -47.90
N LEU A 13 -18.11 9.63 -48.66
CA LEU A 13 -16.77 10.07 -49.05
C LEU A 13 -15.94 10.75 -47.94
N PRO A 14 -16.51 11.51 -46.98
CA PRO A 14 -15.72 12.15 -45.92
C PRO A 14 -14.96 11.19 -44.97
N PRO A 15 -15.52 10.03 -44.54
CA PRO A 15 -14.80 9.12 -43.64
C PRO A 15 -13.80 8.18 -44.34
N LEU A 16 -13.84 8.04 -45.67
CA LEU A 16 -12.90 7.19 -46.41
C LEU A 16 -11.55 7.87 -46.65
N ILE A 17 -11.51 9.20 -46.73
CA ILE A 17 -10.28 9.97 -46.94
C ILE A 17 -9.29 9.80 -45.77
N PRO A 18 -9.67 9.90 -44.48
CA PRO A 18 -8.78 9.61 -43.36
C PRO A 18 -8.25 8.16 -43.36
N ILE A 19 -9.08 7.19 -43.77
CA ILE A 19 -8.71 5.78 -43.82
C ILE A 19 -7.70 5.54 -44.94
N LEU A 20 -7.90 6.13 -46.12
CA LEU A 20 -6.92 6.07 -47.22
C LEU A 20 -5.61 6.75 -46.85
N ILE A 21 -5.66 7.93 -46.21
CA ILE A 21 -4.46 8.63 -45.73
C ILE A 21 -3.72 7.78 -44.69
N PHE A 22 -4.43 7.11 -43.78
CA PHE A 22 -3.85 6.20 -42.80
C PHE A 22 -3.17 4.99 -43.46
N ILE A 23 -3.81 4.39 -44.47
CA ILE A 23 -3.25 3.27 -45.24
C ILE A 23 -2.01 3.71 -46.04
N ILE A 24 -2.04 4.90 -46.65
CA ILE A 24 -0.92 5.45 -47.43
C ILE A 24 0.26 5.79 -46.51
N ILE A 25 0.02 6.42 -45.35
CA ILE A 25 1.08 6.72 -44.37
C ILE A 25 1.69 5.42 -43.83
N ASN A 26 0.89 4.40 -43.55
CA ASN A 26 1.40 3.11 -43.08
C ASN A 26 2.15 2.34 -44.16
N ARG A 27 1.71 2.38 -45.43
CA ARG A 27 2.46 1.79 -46.55
C ARG A 27 3.76 2.55 -46.85
N ALA A 28 3.76 3.88 -46.76
CA ALA A 28 4.96 4.69 -46.90
C ALA A 28 5.97 4.43 -45.77
N ARG A 29 5.50 4.28 -44.52
CA ARG A 29 6.33 3.86 -43.38
C ARG A 29 6.83 2.42 -43.52
N SER A 30 6.01 1.51 -44.08
CA SER A 30 6.43 0.13 -44.34
C SER A 30 7.48 0.04 -45.44
N ARG A 31 7.39 0.86 -46.50
CA ARG A 31 8.42 0.96 -47.55
C ARG A 31 9.71 1.59 -47.03
N LYS A 32 9.63 2.64 -46.19
CA LYS A 32 10.81 3.22 -45.53
C LYS A 32 11.50 2.27 -44.53
N LYS A 33 10.82 1.21 -44.10
CA LYS A 33 11.37 0.16 -43.22
C LYS A 33 12.14 -0.93 -43.99
N ASN A 34 11.96 -1.02 -45.30
CA ASN A 34 12.61 -2.03 -46.15
C ASN A 34 13.89 -1.54 -46.85
N ASP A 35 14.19 -0.23 -46.85
CA ASP A 35 15.38 0.33 -47.52
C ASP A 35 16.56 0.64 -46.58
N ASN A 36 16.51 0.19 -45.33
CA ASN A 36 17.63 0.33 -44.38
C ASN A 36 18.10 -1.04 -43.85
N SER A 37 18.45 -1.95 -44.76
CA SER A 37 19.25 -3.13 -44.44
C SER A 37 20.72 -2.82 -44.73
N ASN A 38 21.39 -2.09 -43.82
CA ASN A 38 22.84 -2.09 -43.71
C ASN A 38 23.24 -1.81 -42.25
N ALA A 39 23.81 -2.85 -41.62
CA ALA A 39 24.53 -2.91 -40.34
C ALA A 39 24.15 -1.86 -39.27
N SER A 40 23.27 -2.22 -38.33
CA SER A 40 23.18 -1.53 -37.04
C SER A 40 23.02 -2.55 -35.92
N ASN A 41 23.78 -2.41 -34.84
CA ASN A 41 23.52 -3.07 -33.56
C ASN A 41 22.02 -2.93 -33.23
N HIS A 42 21.25 -4.00 -33.41
CA HIS A 42 19.81 -3.97 -33.10
C HIS A 42 19.66 -3.82 -31.59
N LYS A 43 19.40 -2.59 -31.13
CA LYS A 43 19.07 -2.27 -29.74
C LYS A 43 17.98 -3.21 -29.25
N LYS A 44 18.31 -4.06 -28.28
CA LYS A 44 17.41 -5.07 -27.75
C LYS A 44 16.42 -4.39 -26.81
N LEU A 45 15.20 -4.12 -27.27
CA LEU A 45 14.17 -3.53 -26.43
C LEU A 45 13.64 -4.55 -25.42
N PRO A 46 13.09 -4.11 -24.25
CA PRO A 46 12.37 -5.00 -23.35
C PRO A 46 11.25 -5.75 -24.08
N PRO A 47 10.92 -6.99 -23.66
CA PRO A 47 9.79 -7.72 -24.22
C PRO A 47 8.49 -6.97 -23.93
N GLY A 48 7.45 -7.16 -24.75
CA GLY A 48 6.13 -6.60 -24.47
C GLY A 48 5.38 -6.05 -25.67
N GLU A 49 4.06 -5.96 -25.53
CA GLU A 49 3.13 -5.49 -26.55
C GLU A 49 2.83 -3.99 -26.39
N MET A 50 2.69 -3.27 -27.51
CA MET A 50 2.38 -1.83 -27.49
C MET A 50 0.88 -1.53 -27.44
N GLY A 51 0.02 -2.56 -27.38
CA GLY A 51 -1.43 -2.43 -27.40
C GLY A 51 -1.99 -1.75 -28.65
N ILE A 52 -3.20 -1.21 -28.53
CA ILE A 52 -3.93 -0.52 -29.60
C ILE A 52 -3.15 0.72 -30.06
N VAL A 53 -3.20 1.04 -31.34
CA VAL A 53 -2.51 2.23 -31.89
C VAL A 53 -2.94 3.50 -31.12
N TRP A 54 -1.97 4.34 -30.75
CA TRP A 54 -2.10 5.54 -29.91
C TRP A 54 -2.49 5.31 -28.45
N ILE A 55 -3.51 4.51 -28.15
CA ILE A 55 -4.01 4.32 -26.78
C ILE A 55 -3.16 3.33 -25.99
N GLY A 56 -2.63 2.31 -26.66
CA GLY A 56 -1.91 1.21 -26.02
C GLY A 56 -2.79 0.40 -25.09
N GLU A 57 -2.27 0.09 -23.90
CA GLU A 57 -2.95 -0.69 -22.87
C GLU A 57 -3.55 0.20 -21.76
N THR A 58 -3.65 1.51 -22.01
CA THR A 58 -4.05 2.54 -21.03
C THR A 58 -5.41 2.26 -20.37
N MET A 59 -6.38 1.71 -21.10
CA MET A 59 -7.71 1.44 -20.54
C MET A 59 -7.72 0.29 -19.55
N GLU A 60 -6.91 -0.74 -19.81
CA GLU A 60 -6.73 -1.86 -18.89
C GLU A 60 -5.96 -1.41 -17.65
N PHE A 61 -4.89 -0.63 -17.84
CA PHE A 61 -4.13 0.00 -16.76
C PHE A 61 -5.03 0.83 -15.83
N PHE A 62 -5.87 1.71 -16.40
CA PHE A 62 -6.79 2.53 -15.59
C PHE A 62 -7.89 1.73 -14.92
N ARG A 63 -8.38 0.65 -15.54
CA ARG A 63 -9.37 -0.24 -14.91
C ARG A 63 -8.76 -0.92 -13.69
N ALA A 64 -7.57 -1.50 -13.84
CA ALA A 64 -6.85 -2.16 -12.75
C ALA A 64 -6.52 -1.18 -11.61
N GLN A 65 -6.13 0.06 -11.95
CA GLN A 65 -5.91 1.12 -10.96
C GLN A 65 -7.21 1.49 -10.22
N LYS A 66 -8.34 1.64 -10.94
CA LYS A 66 -9.65 1.95 -10.32
C LYS A 66 -10.12 0.86 -9.36
N ASN A 67 -9.78 -0.39 -9.65
CA ASN A 67 -10.10 -1.54 -8.81
C ASN A 67 -9.11 -1.75 -7.66
N ASN A 68 -8.08 -0.91 -7.53
CA ASN A 68 -6.97 -1.08 -6.60
C ASN A 68 -6.26 -2.45 -6.73
N ARG A 69 -6.14 -2.95 -7.97
CA ARG A 69 -5.54 -4.24 -8.34
C ARG A 69 -4.54 -4.07 -9.48
N LEU A 70 -3.83 -2.94 -9.50
CA LEU A 70 -2.91 -2.60 -10.58
C LEU A 70 -1.83 -3.67 -10.75
N PHE A 71 -1.35 -4.24 -9.66
CA PHE A 71 -0.34 -5.28 -9.72
C PHE A 71 -0.91 -6.60 -10.27
N GLU A 72 -1.99 -7.09 -9.67
CA GLU A 72 -2.60 -8.39 -9.95
C GLU A 72 -3.24 -8.45 -11.34
N GLU A 73 -3.92 -7.37 -11.76
CA GLU A 73 -4.68 -7.34 -13.01
C GLU A 73 -3.83 -6.83 -14.19
N PHE A 74 -2.78 -6.03 -13.97
CA PHE A 74 -2.00 -5.44 -15.07
C PHE A 74 -0.52 -5.87 -15.08
N ILE A 75 0.19 -5.70 -13.96
CA ILE A 75 1.66 -5.87 -13.92
C ILE A 75 2.07 -7.35 -13.88
N GLN A 76 1.57 -8.11 -12.90
CA GLN A 76 1.91 -9.51 -12.67
C GLN A 76 1.60 -10.42 -13.87
N PRO A 77 0.45 -10.28 -14.58
CA PRO A 77 0.18 -11.09 -15.77
C PRO A 77 1.21 -10.85 -16.89
N ARG A 78 1.71 -9.62 -17.03
CA ARG A 78 2.73 -9.26 -18.02
C ARG A 78 4.10 -9.77 -17.64
N ILE A 79 4.47 -9.70 -16.36
CA ILE A 79 5.70 -10.32 -15.84
C ILE A 79 5.70 -11.82 -16.15
N ARG A 80 4.61 -12.53 -15.82
CA ARG A 80 4.46 -13.96 -16.09
C ARG A 80 4.50 -14.28 -17.58
N ARG A 81 3.79 -13.51 -18.41
CA ARG A 81 3.73 -13.72 -19.87
C ARG A 81 5.10 -13.52 -20.54
N TYR A 82 5.86 -12.51 -20.14
CA TYR A 82 7.12 -12.17 -20.79
C TYR A 82 8.35 -12.79 -20.11
N GLY A 83 8.18 -13.44 -18.95
CA GLY A 83 9.28 -14.02 -18.18
C GLY A 83 10.30 -12.97 -17.72
N SER A 84 9.89 -11.72 -17.55
CA SER A 84 10.77 -10.58 -17.27
C SER A 84 10.08 -9.57 -16.36
N ASN A 85 10.79 -9.10 -15.33
CA ASN A 85 10.35 -8.02 -14.45
C ASN A 85 10.30 -6.65 -15.14
N THR A 86 10.98 -6.56 -16.29
CA THR A 86 11.05 -5.39 -17.15
C THR A 86 10.37 -5.66 -18.49
N PHE A 87 9.35 -4.86 -18.85
CA PHE A 87 8.62 -5.03 -20.10
C PHE A 87 8.16 -3.69 -20.69
N LYS A 88 7.97 -3.63 -22.01
CA LYS A 88 7.47 -2.44 -22.70
C LYS A 88 5.97 -2.52 -22.96
N THR A 89 5.34 -1.35 -22.92
CA THR A 89 3.95 -1.11 -23.28
C THR A 89 3.76 0.31 -23.80
N ARG A 90 2.52 0.72 -24.06
CA ARG A 90 2.14 2.10 -24.29
C ARG A 90 1.07 2.52 -23.30
N LEU A 91 1.38 3.54 -22.51
CA LEU A 91 0.48 4.15 -21.53
C LEU A 91 0.33 5.64 -21.80
N MET A 92 -0.91 6.12 -21.78
CA MET A 92 -1.27 7.53 -21.98
C MET A 92 -0.62 8.14 -23.24
N GLY A 93 -0.67 7.41 -24.36
CA GLY A 93 -0.08 7.86 -25.63
C GLY A 93 1.42 7.61 -25.78
N SER A 94 2.14 7.26 -24.72
CA SER A 94 3.61 7.23 -24.70
C SER A 94 4.16 5.79 -24.64
N PRO A 95 5.19 5.45 -25.45
CA PRO A 95 6.01 4.26 -25.22
C PRO A 95 6.55 4.29 -23.79
N THR A 96 6.29 3.21 -23.04
CA THR A 96 6.59 3.13 -21.61
C THR A 96 7.23 1.78 -21.30
N VAL A 97 8.33 1.80 -20.55
CA VAL A 97 8.92 0.59 -19.96
C VAL A 97 8.46 0.51 -18.51
N ILE A 98 7.82 -0.60 -18.15
CA ILE A 98 7.53 -0.94 -16.76
C ILE A 98 8.75 -1.67 -16.20
N ILE A 99 9.18 -1.26 -15.01
CA ILE A 99 10.29 -1.85 -14.29
C ILE A 99 9.83 -2.25 -12.88
N ASN A 100 10.34 -3.37 -12.37
CA ASN A 100 9.99 -3.90 -11.04
C ASN A 100 11.23 -4.47 -10.37
N GLY A 101 11.25 -4.43 -9.04
CA GLY A 101 12.35 -4.98 -8.23
C GLY A 101 13.24 -3.90 -7.61
N ALA A 102 13.97 -4.29 -6.55
CA ALA A 102 14.78 -3.37 -5.76
C ALA A 102 15.94 -2.76 -6.57
N ASP A 103 16.57 -3.55 -7.44
CA ASP A 103 17.67 -3.09 -8.30
C ASP A 103 17.18 -2.06 -9.34
N ALA A 104 16.00 -2.29 -9.91
CA ALA A 104 15.36 -1.33 -10.81
C ALA A 104 15.02 -0.02 -10.08
N ASN A 105 14.39 -0.13 -8.91
CA ASN A 105 14.09 1.03 -8.08
C ASN A 105 15.37 1.82 -7.76
N ARG A 106 16.43 1.16 -7.29
CA ARG A 106 17.72 1.78 -7.00
C ARG A 106 18.30 2.47 -8.24
N PHE A 107 18.36 1.78 -9.38
CA PHE A 107 18.99 2.30 -10.58
C PHE A 107 18.29 3.57 -11.09
N PHE A 108 16.98 3.53 -11.26
CA PHE A 108 16.26 4.65 -11.86
C PHE A 108 16.08 5.83 -10.92
N LEU A 109 15.90 5.57 -9.63
CA LEU A 109 15.76 6.63 -8.65
C LEU A 109 17.10 7.35 -8.45
N SER A 110 18.20 6.63 -8.17
CA SER A 110 19.52 7.23 -7.95
C SER A 110 20.13 7.95 -9.18
N ASN A 111 19.51 7.80 -10.35
CA ASN A 111 19.88 8.47 -11.59
C ASN A 111 18.88 9.57 -12.03
N GLU A 112 18.04 10.07 -11.13
CA GLU A 112 17.23 11.28 -11.36
C GLU A 112 18.13 12.46 -11.78
N PHE A 113 17.70 13.20 -12.79
CA PHE A 113 18.42 14.28 -13.47
C PHE A 113 19.72 13.88 -14.17
N LYS A 114 20.14 12.60 -14.14
CA LYS A 114 21.32 12.08 -14.84
C LYS A 114 20.95 11.26 -16.07
N LEU A 115 20.07 10.27 -15.90
CA LEU A 115 19.59 9.39 -16.97
C LEU A 115 18.09 9.55 -17.22
N VAL A 116 17.35 9.94 -16.18
CA VAL A 116 15.91 10.12 -16.24
C VAL A 116 15.48 11.41 -15.56
N VAL A 117 14.31 11.92 -15.95
CA VAL A 117 13.65 13.05 -15.29
C VAL A 117 12.18 12.73 -15.05
N SER A 118 11.61 13.30 -13.99
CA SER A 118 10.18 13.24 -13.69
C SER A 118 9.29 13.55 -14.90
N ALA A 119 8.25 12.74 -15.12
CA ALA A 119 7.44 12.78 -16.34
C ALA A 119 5.94 12.57 -16.07
N TRP A 120 5.34 13.54 -15.38
CA TRP A 120 3.92 13.51 -15.04
C TRP A 120 3.00 13.65 -16.27
N PRO A 121 1.75 13.15 -16.19
CA PRO A 121 0.74 13.41 -17.21
C PRO A 121 0.54 14.92 -17.43
N SER A 122 0.28 15.32 -18.68
CA SER A 122 0.11 16.74 -19.02
C SER A 122 -1.03 17.41 -18.25
N SER A 123 -2.10 16.66 -17.95
CA SER A 123 -3.21 17.15 -17.13
C SER A 123 -2.76 17.50 -15.71
N SER A 124 -1.97 16.63 -15.08
CA SER A 124 -1.42 16.87 -13.75
C SER A 124 -0.51 18.10 -13.72
N VAL A 125 0.41 18.22 -14.69
CA VAL A 125 1.31 19.38 -14.79
C VAL A 125 0.55 20.69 -14.98
N GLN A 126 -0.48 20.70 -15.85
CA GLN A 126 -1.28 21.91 -16.10
C GLN A 126 -2.15 22.32 -14.91
N LEU A 127 -2.63 21.38 -14.10
CA LEU A 127 -3.52 21.66 -12.98
C LEU A 127 -2.75 21.94 -11.68
N MET A 128 -1.65 21.25 -11.41
CA MET A 128 -0.81 21.57 -10.26
C MET A 128 -0.03 22.87 -10.49
N GLY A 129 0.53 23.02 -11.69
CA GLY A 129 1.27 24.20 -12.08
C GLY A 129 2.62 23.87 -12.69
N ARG A 130 2.95 24.53 -13.80
CA ARG A 130 4.21 24.32 -14.53
C ARG A 130 5.42 24.86 -13.76
N ASN A 131 5.18 25.75 -12.80
CA ASN A 131 6.22 26.34 -11.97
C ASN A 131 6.40 25.61 -10.63
N SER A 132 5.64 24.54 -10.39
CA SER A 132 5.76 23.75 -9.16
C SER A 132 7.01 22.87 -9.17
N ILE A 133 7.48 22.50 -7.98
CA ILE A 133 8.63 21.59 -7.80
C ILE A 133 8.46 20.26 -8.57
N MET A 134 7.23 19.81 -8.79
CA MET A 134 6.90 18.60 -9.53
C MET A 134 7.44 18.60 -10.99
N GLU A 135 7.52 19.75 -11.64
CA GLU A 135 7.98 19.90 -13.03
C GLU A 135 9.41 20.45 -13.14
N LYS A 136 9.87 21.20 -12.12
CA LYS A 136 11.20 21.82 -12.09
C LYS A 136 12.29 20.76 -12.03
N GLN A 137 13.46 21.09 -12.57
CA GLN A 137 14.61 20.18 -12.67
C GLN A 137 15.91 20.86 -12.23
N GLY A 138 16.93 20.08 -11.92
CA GLY A 138 18.27 20.58 -11.60
C GLY A 138 18.28 21.58 -10.46
N GLU A 139 18.93 22.74 -10.66
CA GLU A 139 19.12 23.75 -9.62
C GLU A 139 17.80 24.41 -9.17
N GLN A 140 16.88 24.65 -10.10
CA GLN A 140 15.56 25.21 -9.76
C GLN A 140 14.78 24.28 -8.82
N HIS A 141 14.82 22.97 -9.11
CA HIS A 141 14.24 21.96 -8.25
C HIS A 141 14.93 21.92 -6.88
N ARG A 142 16.27 21.92 -6.85
CA ARG A 142 17.07 21.91 -5.61
C ARG A 142 16.74 23.10 -4.71
N ARG A 143 16.64 24.31 -5.28
CA ARG A 143 16.28 25.54 -4.57
C ARG A 143 14.87 25.46 -3.96
N LEU A 144 13.86 25.14 -4.77
CA LEU A 144 12.48 24.97 -4.29
C LEU A 144 12.40 23.90 -3.20
N ARG A 145 13.10 22.78 -3.40
CA ARG A 145 13.17 21.69 -2.42
C ARG A 145 13.77 22.15 -1.10
N GLY A 146 14.83 22.97 -1.13
CA GLY A 146 15.46 23.54 0.07
C GLY A 146 14.48 24.41 0.87
N ILE A 147 13.79 25.32 0.20
CA ILE A 147 12.78 26.21 0.82
C ILE A 147 11.68 25.37 1.49
N LEU A 148 11.07 24.45 0.73
CA LEU A 148 9.97 23.61 1.20
C LEU A 148 10.39 22.68 2.35
N SER A 149 11.59 22.10 2.27
CA SER A 149 12.14 21.21 3.29
C SER A 149 12.43 21.92 4.61
N SER A 150 12.72 23.23 4.58
CA SER A 150 13.01 23.99 5.80
C SER A 150 11.81 24.08 6.75
N CYS A 151 10.57 24.04 6.24
CA CYS A 151 9.35 24.05 7.06
C CYS A 151 9.05 22.67 7.67
N LEU A 152 9.37 21.62 6.92
CA LEU A 152 9.04 20.25 7.31
C LEU A 152 10.18 19.59 8.10
N GLY A 153 11.26 20.35 8.41
CA GLY A 153 12.40 19.99 9.25
C GLY A 153 12.05 19.65 10.71
N ASN A 154 13.00 19.20 11.52
CA ASN A 154 12.74 18.84 12.94
C ASN A 154 12.15 20.03 13.69
N ALA A 155 12.84 21.18 13.65
CA ALA A 155 12.41 22.41 14.31
C ALA A 155 11.06 22.92 13.78
N GLY A 156 10.84 22.87 12.46
CA GLY A 156 9.58 23.32 11.87
C GLY A 156 8.39 22.46 12.28
N LEU A 157 8.56 21.14 12.41
CA LEU A 157 7.50 20.26 12.87
C LEU A 157 7.24 20.36 14.36
N GLU A 158 8.29 20.53 15.16
CA GLU A 158 8.16 20.81 16.59
C GLU A 158 7.33 22.07 16.84
N ALA A 159 7.55 23.12 16.04
CA ALA A 159 6.74 24.34 16.07
C ALA A 159 5.28 24.13 15.58
N LEU A 160 5.04 23.20 14.66
CA LEU A 160 3.70 22.92 14.12
C LEU A 160 2.86 21.97 14.98
N LEU A 161 3.51 21.08 15.74
CA LEU A 161 2.85 20.01 16.50
C LEU A 161 1.71 20.50 17.40
N PRO A 162 1.85 21.57 18.22
CA PRO A 162 0.75 22.04 19.07
C PRO A 162 -0.50 22.45 18.26
N LYS A 163 -0.30 23.13 17.13
CA LYS A 163 -1.39 23.59 16.25
C LYS A 163 -2.07 22.42 15.54
N ILE A 164 -1.29 21.44 15.07
CA ILE A 164 -1.83 20.22 14.46
C ILE A 164 -2.64 19.42 15.50
N SER A 165 -2.11 19.25 16.72
CA SER A 165 -2.80 18.57 17.82
C SER A 165 -4.14 19.22 18.13
N THR A 166 -4.15 20.54 18.31
CA THR A 166 -5.37 21.32 18.57
C THR A 166 -6.39 21.14 17.45
N THR A 167 -5.94 21.18 16.20
CA THR A 167 -6.80 21.00 15.01
C THR A 167 -7.44 19.62 14.97
N ILE A 168 -6.67 18.57 15.27
CA ILE A 168 -7.17 17.19 15.27
C ILE A 168 -8.15 16.97 16.43
N LEU A 169 -7.84 17.43 17.63
CA LEU A 169 -8.76 17.35 18.77
C LEU A 169 -10.07 18.08 18.51
N GLY A 170 -9.99 19.28 17.92
CA GLY A 170 -11.15 20.04 17.49
C GLY A 170 -11.99 19.28 16.46
N HIS A 171 -11.34 18.65 15.47
CA HIS A 171 -12.02 17.84 14.45
C HIS A 171 -12.71 16.62 15.07
N LEU A 172 -12.04 15.86 15.94
CA LEU A 172 -12.62 14.70 16.62
C LEU A 172 -13.84 15.10 17.47
N ARG A 173 -13.70 16.17 18.27
CA ARG A 173 -14.80 16.70 19.10
C ARG A 173 -16.00 17.13 18.26
N ASN A 174 -15.76 17.87 17.17
CA ASN A 174 -16.84 18.48 16.39
C ASN A 174 -17.46 17.53 15.36
N LYS A 175 -16.68 16.58 14.83
CA LYS A 175 -17.10 15.73 13.71
C LYS A 175 -17.36 14.29 14.12
N TRP A 176 -16.77 13.76 15.19
CA TRP A 176 -16.85 12.34 15.57
C TRP A 176 -17.63 12.12 16.87
N GLN A 177 -17.36 12.92 17.91
CA GLN A 177 -17.97 12.74 19.23
C GLN A 177 -19.51 12.75 19.16
N GLY A 178 -20.14 11.79 19.85
CA GLY A 178 -21.60 11.65 19.91
C GLY A 178 -22.25 11.06 18.65
N LYS A 179 -21.46 10.61 17.66
CA LYS A 179 -21.99 9.97 16.45
C LYS A 179 -21.75 8.46 16.47
N GLU A 180 -22.81 7.69 16.21
CA GLU A 180 -22.73 6.24 16.07
C GLU A 180 -22.00 5.82 14.77
N ARG A 181 -22.16 6.61 13.70
CA ARG A 181 -21.57 6.33 12.38
C ARG A 181 -20.93 7.59 11.80
N ILE A 182 -19.74 7.42 11.20
CA ILE A 182 -19.01 8.47 10.51
C ILE A 182 -18.56 8.00 9.13
N SER A 183 -18.51 8.92 8.16
CA SER A 183 -17.80 8.67 6.89
C SER A 183 -16.31 8.93 7.10
N LEU A 184 -15.56 7.89 7.45
CA LEU A 184 -14.15 7.98 7.82
C LEU A 184 -13.31 8.64 6.72
N PHE A 185 -13.45 8.21 5.46
CA PHE A 185 -12.63 8.74 4.37
C PHE A 185 -12.92 10.22 4.09
N ARG A 186 -14.19 10.63 4.07
CA ARG A 186 -14.54 12.06 3.95
C ARG A 186 -14.06 12.86 5.15
N SER A 187 -14.15 12.30 6.35
CA SER A 187 -13.68 12.95 7.56
C SER A 187 -12.16 13.14 7.57
N ALA A 188 -11.41 12.13 7.13
CA ALA A 188 -9.96 12.22 6.96
C ALA A 188 -9.56 13.27 5.92
N LYS A 189 -10.30 13.39 4.82
CA LYS A 189 -10.11 14.45 3.80
C LYS A 189 -10.32 15.85 4.36
N ILE A 190 -11.42 16.07 5.10
CA ILE A 190 -11.66 17.36 5.77
C ILE A 190 -10.49 17.69 6.69
N LEU A 191 -10.07 16.73 7.52
CA LEU A 191 -8.98 16.94 8.46
C LEU A 191 -7.64 17.27 7.77
N THR A 192 -7.26 16.52 6.73
CA THR A 192 -6.00 16.74 6.00
C THR A 192 -5.99 18.06 5.27
N PHE A 193 -7.13 18.46 4.69
CA PHE A 193 -7.29 19.76 4.06
C PHE A 193 -7.15 20.91 5.07
N THR A 194 -7.81 20.79 6.22
CA THR A 194 -7.73 21.80 7.28
C THR A 194 -6.31 21.94 7.81
N ILE A 195 -5.58 20.84 8.03
CA ILE A 195 -4.20 20.91 8.51
C ILE A 195 -3.27 21.59 7.50
N ILE A 196 -3.30 21.20 6.21
CA ILE A 196 -2.42 21.85 5.22
C ILE A 196 -2.75 23.34 5.05
N CYS A 197 -4.03 23.70 5.03
CA CYS A 197 -4.46 25.09 4.87
C CYS A 197 -4.17 25.92 6.13
N GLU A 198 -4.62 25.50 7.30
CA GLU A 198 -4.57 26.34 8.50
C GLU A 198 -3.24 26.22 9.24
N CYS A 199 -2.69 25.00 9.37
CA CYS A 199 -1.46 24.80 10.14
C CYS A 199 -0.22 25.21 9.33
N LEU A 200 -0.13 24.76 8.08
CA LEU A 200 1.08 24.98 7.26
C LEU A 200 1.03 26.29 6.46
N LEU A 201 -0.15 26.69 5.97
CA LEU A 201 -0.29 27.87 5.11
C LEU A 201 -0.91 29.09 5.82
N GLY A 202 -1.52 28.92 6.99
CA GLY A 202 -2.24 29.99 7.67
C GLY A 202 -3.46 30.51 6.89
N ILE A 203 -4.03 29.67 6.03
CA ILE A 203 -5.21 29.97 5.20
C ILE A 203 -6.42 29.34 5.86
N GLU A 204 -7.45 30.14 6.12
CA GLU A 204 -8.72 29.65 6.62
C GLU A 204 -9.33 28.62 5.66
N SER A 205 -9.80 27.51 6.22
CA SER A 205 -10.37 26.41 5.46
C SER A 205 -11.81 26.14 5.89
N ASN A 206 -12.59 25.61 4.97
CA ASN A 206 -13.95 25.13 5.21
C ASN A 206 -14.30 24.03 4.21
N GLU A 207 -15.46 23.39 4.37
CA GLU A 207 -15.84 22.30 3.47
C GLU A 207 -16.08 22.78 2.03
N GLU A 208 -16.52 24.03 1.81
CA GLU A 208 -16.72 24.58 0.47
C GLU A 208 -15.39 24.78 -0.29
N SER A 209 -14.36 25.26 0.40
CA SER A 209 -13.02 25.42 -0.18
C SER A 209 -12.37 24.06 -0.46
N LEU A 210 -12.61 23.05 0.37
CA LEU A 210 -12.26 21.66 0.06
C LEU A 210 -12.98 21.19 -1.20
N ASP A 211 -14.31 21.34 -1.28
CA ASP A 211 -15.08 20.89 -2.45
C ASP A 211 -14.65 21.59 -3.74
N CYS A 212 -14.32 22.89 -3.66
CA CYS A 212 -13.74 23.64 -4.78
C CYS A 212 -12.38 23.06 -5.20
N PHE A 213 -11.54 22.66 -4.24
CA PHE A 213 -10.25 22.05 -4.51
C PHE A 213 -10.41 20.64 -5.10
N GLU A 214 -11.31 19.80 -4.58
CA GLU A 214 -11.57 18.46 -5.12
C GLU A 214 -12.03 18.50 -6.59
N ARG A 215 -12.78 19.55 -6.99
CA ARG A 215 -13.13 19.78 -8.40
C ARG A 215 -11.93 20.05 -9.31
N VAL A 216 -10.82 20.57 -8.77
CA VAL A 216 -9.54 20.63 -9.50
C VAL A 216 -8.96 19.22 -9.67
N LEU A 217 -9.04 18.40 -8.62
CA LEU A 217 -8.45 17.05 -8.59
C LEU A 217 -9.13 16.08 -9.56
N GLU A 218 -10.43 16.24 -9.81
CA GLU A 218 -11.18 15.46 -10.82
C GLU A 218 -10.53 15.47 -12.22
N GLY A 219 -9.76 16.52 -12.55
CA GLY A 219 -9.08 16.66 -13.83
C GLY A 219 -7.62 16.20 -13.83
N VAL A 220 -6.99 15.96 -12.68
CA VAL A 220 -5.54 15.74 -12.55
C VAL A 220 -5.08 14.48 -13.29
N PHE A 221 -5.88 13.43 -13.27
CA PHE A 221 -5.60 12.18 -13.97
C PHE A 221 -6.53 11.94 -15.18
N ALA A 222 -7.36 12.92 -15.54
CA ALA A 222 -8.20 12.85 -16.72
C ALA A 222 -7.38 13.07 -18.02
N PRO A 223 -7.86 12.61 -19.18
CA PRO A 223 -7.28 13.01 -20.47
C PRO A 223 -7.25 14.55 -20.59
N ALA A 224 -6.11 15.09 -21.01
CA ALA A 224 -5.86 16.53 -21.10
C ALA A 224 -6.57 17.20 -22.31
N VAL A 225 -7.85 16.89 -22.50
CA VAL A 225 -8.70 17.42 -23.57
C VAL A 225 -9.42 18.64 -23.04
N ASN A 226 -9.04 19.84 -23.51
CA ASN A 226 -9.61 21.10 -23.03
C ASN A 226 -10.86 21.53 -23.82
N LEU A 227 -11.86 20.67 -23.88
CA LEU A 227 -13.14 20.95 -24.53
C LEU A 227 -14.25 21.19 -23.49
N PRO A 228 -15.18 22.14 -23.73
CA PRO A 228 -16.30 22.39 -22.81
C PRO A 228 -17.04 21.11 -22.42
N GLY A 229 -17.30 20.95 -21.11
CA GLY A 229 -17.98 19.77 -20.56
C GLY A 229 -17.08 18.58 -20.21
N THR A 230 -15.81 18.56 -20.61
CA THR A 230 -14.85 17.54 -20.14
C THR A 230 -14.44 17.77 -18.68
N ARG A 231 -14.00 16.70 -17.98
CA ARG A 231 -13.48 16.79 -16.60
C ARG A 231 -12.27 17.75 -16.52
N PHE A 232 -11.33 17.62 -17.46
CA PHE A 232 -10.14 18.48 -17.49
C PHE A 232 -10.48 19.95 -17.72
N TRP A 233 -11.41 20.26 -18.63
CA TRP A 233 -11.87 21.65 -18.84
C TRP A 233 -12.50 22.26 -17.58
N ARG A 234 -13.38 21.52 -16.88
CA ARG A 234 -13.98 21.99 -15.62
C ARG A 234 -12.90 22.23 -14.56
N ALA A 235 -12.01 21.27 -14.36
CA ALA A 235 -10.92 21.37 -13.40
C ALA A 235 -10.02 22.58 -13.68
N LYS A 236 -9.72 22.89 -14.95
CA LYS A 236 -8.91 24.05 -15.34
C LYS A 236 -9.58 25.38 -14.97
N ARG A 237 -10.91 25.45 -15.06
CA ARG A 237 -11.67 26.64 -14.62
C ARG A 237 -11.60 26.82 -13.10
N TRP A 238 -11.78 25.75 -12.34
CA TRP A 238 -11.62 25.76 -10.88
C TRP A 238 -10.20 26.13 -10.47
N ARG A 239 -9.19 25.56 -11.13
CA ARG A 239 -7.79 25.90 -10.90
C ARG A 239 -7.49 27.38 -11.15
N SER A 240 -8.12 27.99 -12.15
CA SER A 240 -7.99 29.43 -12.41
C SER A 240 -8.58 30.27 -11.26
N GLN A 241 -9.71 29.86 -10.70
CA GLN A 241 -10.32 30.55 -9.54
C GLN A 241 -9.45 30.40 -8.29
N VAL A 242 -9.06 29.16 -7.94
CA VAL A 242 -8.15 28.88 -6.81
C VAL A 242 -6.85 29.68 -6.95
N GLY A 243 -6.26 29.73 -8.15
CA GLY A 243 -5.05 30.51 -8.41
C GLY A 243 -5.22 32.01 -8.13
N LYS A 244 -6.36 32.61 -8.47
CA LYS A 244 -6.62 34.03 -8.18
C LYS A 244 -6.74 34.31 -6.68
N THR A 245 -7.44 33.44 -5.95
CA THR A 245 -7.57 33.56 -4.49
C THR A 245 -6.22 33.42 -3.82
N LEU A 246 -5.43 32.40 -4.18
CA LEU A 246 -4.10 32.20 -3.62
C LEU A 246 -3.15 33.36 -3.95
N LEU A 247 -3.23 33.92 -5.16
CA LEU A 247 -2.45 35.08 -5.55
C LEU A 247 -2.72 36.30 -4.65
N GLN A 248 -3.99 36.53 -4.29
CA GLN A 248 -4.36 37.60 -3.36
C GLN A 248 -3.79 37.36 -1.96
N ILE A 249 -3.85 36.12 -1.47
CA ILE A 249 -3.28 35.73 -0.18
C ILE A 249 -1.76 35.95 -0.16
N VAL A 250 -1.05 35.51 -1.20
CA VAL A 250 0.41 35.68 -1.34
C VAL A 250 0.79 37.16 -1.33
N ARG A 251 0.08 37.99 -2.10
CA ARG A 251 0.34 39.44 -2.15
C ARG A 251 0.04 40.14 -0.83
N LYS A 252 -1.02 39.73 -0.12
CA LYS A 252 -1.35 40.27 1.20
C LYS A 252 -0.23 39.93 2.19
N LYS A 253 0.16 38.65 2.25
CA LYS A 253 1.23 38.19 3.14
C LYS A 253 2.57 38.88 2.83
N ARG A 254 2.89 39.08 1.55
CA ARG A 254 4.07 39.84 1.12
C ARG A 254 4.09 41.25 1.71
N LYS A 255 3.01 42.00 1.56
CA LYS A 255 2.90 43.36 2.12
C LYS A 255 3.01 43.39 3.64
N GLU A 256 2.40 42.42 4.33
CA GLU A 256 2.51 42.29 5.79
C GLU A 256 3.95 42.03 6.24
N MET A 257 4.71 41.23 5.49
CA MET A 257 6.11 40.93 5.81
C MET A 257 7.03 42.11 5.50
N GLU A 258 6.87 42.77 4.35
CA GLU A 258 7.63 43.99 3.99
C GLU A 258 7.38 45.11 5.01
N ALA A 259 6.14 45.30 5.47
CA ALA A 259 5.81 46.29 6.50
C ALA A 259 6.45 45.97 7.87
N LYS A 260 6.49 44.69 8.26
CA LYS A 260 7.19 44.27 9.50
C LYS A 260 8.69 44.52 9.42
N GLU A 261 9.31 44.27 8.26
CA GLU A 261 10.74 44.55 8.04
C GLU A 261 11.04 46.04 8.20
N GLU A 262 10.20 46.92 7.64
CA GLU A 262 10.31 48.38 7.83
C GLU A 262 10.10 48.85 9.29
N GLU A 263 9.28 48.14 10.08
CA GLU A 263 9.08 48.42 11.51
C GLU A 263 10.26 47.91 12.35
N GLU A 264 10.83 46.76 12.01
CA GLU A 264 12.04 46.22 12.64
C GLU A 264 13.25 47.14 12.42
N ASP A 265 13.41 47.69 11.21
CA ASP A 265 14.42 48.70 10.90
C ASP A 265 14.26 49.99 11.72
N LYS A 266 13.04 50.27 12.20
CA LYS A 266 12.72 51.38 13.11
C LYS A 266 12.86 50.99 14.59
N GLY A 267 13.36 49.80 14.90
CA GLY A 267 13.63 49.32 16.25
C GLY A 267 12.43 48.70 16.96
N VAL A 268 11.34 48.36 16.23
CA VAL A 268 10.17 47.68 16.81
C VAL A 268 10.45 46.17 16.88
N ILE A 269 10.30 45.58 18.08
CA ILE A 269 10.47 44.14 18.28
C ILE A 269 9.12 43.45 18.08
N HIS A 270 9.01 42.59 17.07
CA HIS A 270 7.87 41.70 16.86
C HIS A 270 8.16 40.29 17.39
N ASP A 271 7.10 39.60 17.83
CA ASP A 271 7.17 38.19 18.23
C ASP A 271 7.32 37.31 16.97
N LYS A 272 8.54 36.80 16.73
CA LYS A 272 8.96 36.20 15.45
C LYS A 272 8.61 34.72 15.29
N GLU A 273 8.47 33.99 16.39
CA GLU A 273 8.67 32.53 16.36
C GLU A 273 7.56 31.74 15.65
N GLN A 274 6.30 32.14 15.79
CA GLN A 274 5.19 31.29 15.33
C GLN A 274 4.77 31.55 13.87
N ASP A 275 4.93 32.77 13.36
CA ASP A 275 4.53 33.16 11.99
C ASP A 275 5.63 32.80 10.96
N GLN A 276 6.91 32.79 11.36
CA GLN A 276 8.04 32.41 10.49
C GLN A 276 8.18 30.89 10.28
N ALA A 277 7.58 30.08 11.17
CA ALA A 277 7.59 28.63 11.05
C ALA A 277 6.71 28.12 9.89
N MET A 278 5.72 28.91 9.46
CA MET A 278 4.76 28.52 8.42
C MET A 278 5.38 28.43 7.03
N LEU A 279 4.87 27.50 6.22
CA LEU A 279 5.33 27.26 4.86
C LEU A 279 5.05 28.44 3.93
N LEU A 280 3.89 29.09 4.09
CA LEU A 280 3.55 30.27 3.30
C LEU A 280 4.54 31.41 3.57
N SER A 281 4.88 31.67 4.84
CA SER A 281 5.85 32.70 5.21
C SER A 281 7.24 32.44 4.61
N LYS A 282 7.69 31.18 4.60
CA LYS A 282 8.96 30.78 3.97
C LYS A 282 8.96 30.96 2.45
N LEU A 283 7.86 30.63 1.79
CA LEU A 283 7.70 30.86 0.35
C LEU A 283 7.66 32.35 0.01
N VAL A 284 6.96 33.17 0.82
CA VAL A 284 6.88 34.61 0.61
C VAL A 284 8.22 35.30 0.91
N ALA A 285 8.97 34.85 1.93
CA ALA A 285 10.34 35.33 2.18
C ALA A 285 11.25 35.06 0.97
N ALA A 286 11.22 33.84 0.42
CA ALA A 286 11.98 33.51 -0.78
C ALA A 286 11.56 34.34 -2.00
N LEU A 287 10.27 34.70 -2.10
CA LEU A 287 9.78 35.63 -3.12
C LEU A 287 10.33 37.05 -2.94
N ILE A 288 10.34 37.58 -1.71
CA ILE A 288 10.87 38.91 -1.39
C ILE A 288 12.39 38.97 -1.71
N ASN A 289 13.12 37.92 -1.36
CA ASN A 289 14.56 37.78 -1.66
C ASN A 289 14.87 37.60 -3.16
N GLY A 290 13.86 37.50 -4.03
CA GLY A 290 14.04 37.26 -5.46
C GLY A 290 14.50 35.83 -5.80
N GLU A 291 14.41 34.89 -4.87
CA GLU A 291 14.80 33.50 -5.08
C GLU A 291 13.77 32.73 -5.93
N ILE A 292 12.49 33.06 -5.79
CA ILE A 292 11.39 32.43 -6.53
C ILE A 292 10.37 33.46 -7.02
N THR A 293 9.59 33.11 -8.03
CA THR A 293 8.55 34.00 -8.59
C THR A 293 7.20 33.86 -7.87
N GLU A 294 6.32 34.83 -8.08
CA GLU A 294 4.95 34.79 -7.53
C GLU A 294 4.17 33.59 -8.09
N GLU A 295 4.38 33.24 -9.37
CA GLU A 295 3.79 32.04 -9.97
C GLU A 295 4.37 30.75 -9.37
N GLU A 296 5.67 30.73 -9.04
CA GLU A 296 6.29 29.60 -8.34
C GLU A 296 5.67 29.41 -6.94
N VAL A 297 5.41 30.50 -6.20
CA VAL A 297 4.72 30.41 -4.90
C VAL A 297 3.33 29.81 -5.06
N VAL A 298 2.49 30.36 -5.95
CA VAL A 298 1.10 29.90 -6.14
C VAL A 298 1.05 28.45 -6.64
N ASP A 299 1.87 28.09 -7.62
CA ASP A 299 1.89 26.72 -8.18
C ASP A 299 2.37 25.70 -7.14
N ASN A 300 3.34 26.05 -6.29
CA ASN A 300 3.77 25.16 -5.21
C ASN A 300 2.71 25.04 -4.11
N ILE A 301 2.00 26.11 -3.74
CA ILE A 301 0.88 26.02 -2.77
C ILE A 301 -0.20 25.05 -3.27
N VAL A 302 -0.62 25.16 -4.54
CA VAL A 302 -1.62 24.25 -5.11
C VAL A 302 -1.13 22.80 -5.09
N LEU A 303 0.11 22.56 -5.50
CA LEU A 303 0.70 21.22 -5.48
C LEU A 303 0.77 20.65 -4.06
N LEU A 304 1.15 21.47 -3.08
CA LEU A 304 1.27 21.06 -1.68
C LEU A 304 -0.06 20.67 -1.06
N ILE A 305 -1.12 21.45 -1.32
CA ILE A 305 -2.47 21.12 -0.89
C ILE A 305 -2.89 19.76 -1.49
N PHE A 306 -2.66 19.54 -2.78
CA PHE A 306 -2.94 18.25 -3.43
C PHE A 306 -2.17 17.10 -2.79
N ALA A 307 -0.84 17.26 -2.67
CA ALA A 307 0.04 16.23 -2.17
C ALA A 307 -0.28 15.83 -0.73
N ALA A 308 -0.52 16.81 0.16
CA ALA A 308 -0.78 16.57 1.57
C ALA A 308 -2.22 16.11 1.84
N HIS A 309 -3.20 16.51 1.03
CA HIS A 309 -4.61 16.19 1.23
C HIS A 309 -4.94 14.74 0.84
N ASP A 310 -4.71 14.38 -0.42
CA ASP A 310 -5.22 13.12 -0.99
C ASP A 310 -4.45 11.89 -0.48
N THR A 311 -3.13 11.99 -0.44
CA THR A 311 -2.29 10.83 -0.07
C THR A 311 -2.46 10.46 1.41
N THR A 312 -2.48 11.48 2.27
CA THR A 312 -2.54 11.31 3.71
C THR A 312 -3.93 10.87 4.17
N SER A 313 -5.00 11.42 3.57
CA SER A 313 -6.38 10.98 3.88
C SER A 313 -6.62 9.52 3.49
N PHE A 314 -6.06 9.09 2.34
CA PHE A 314 -6.12 7.70 1.90
C PHE A 314 -5.41 6.78 2.89
N ALA A 315 -4.16 7.08 3.24
CA ALA A 315 -3.44 6.23 4.17
C ALA A 315 -4.12 6.20 5.55
N ILE A 316 -4.69 7.30 6.07
CA ILE A 316 -5.47 7.27 7.34
C ILE A 316 -6.61 6.29 7.22
N ALA A 317 -7.42 6.40 6.17
CA ALA A 317 -8.57 5.54 5.98
C ALA A 317 -8.16 4.07 5.88
N MET A 318 -7.06 3.77 5.20
CA MET A 318 -6.53 2.40 5.12
C MET A 318 -5.98 1.91 6.45
N THR A 319 -5.28 2.73 7.24
CA THR A 319 -4.76 2.32 8.54
C THR A 319 -5.90 1.95 9.49
N PHE A 320 -6.94 2.79 9.55
CA PHE A 320 -8.15 2.50 10.31
C PHE A 320 -8.84 1.21 9.84
N LYS A 321 -8.96 1.03 8.52
CA LYS A 321 -9.51 -0.21 7.95
C LYS A 321 -8.71 -1.43 8.40
N MET A 322 -7.37 -1.36 8.35
CA MET A 322 -6.52 -2.48 8.76
C MET A 322 -6.63 -2.75 10.26
N LEU A 323 -6.63 -1.73 11.11
CA LEU A 323 -6.82 -1.92 12.54
C LEU A 323 -8.20 -2.51 12.89
N ALA A 324 -9.25 -2.10 12.17
CA ALA A 324 -10.59 -2.67 12.36
C ALA A 324 -10.67 -4.15 11.95
N LEU A 325 -9.88 -4.57 10.96
CA LEU A 325 -9.81 -5.96 10.50
C LEU A 325 -8.84 -6.82 11.31
N HIS A 326 -7.98 -6.20 12.15
CA HIS A 326 -6.96 -6.87 12.95
C HIS A 326 -7.01 -6.38 14.41
N PRO A 327 -7.99 -6.87 15.21
CA PRO A 327 -8.20 -6.42 16.60
C PRO A 327 -7.02 -6.69 17.54
N ASP A 328 -6.23 -7.73 17.24
CA ASP A 328 -4.97 -8.07 17.90
C ASP A 328 -3.93 -6.95 17.72
N CYS A 329 -3.77 -6.46 16.50
CA CYS A 329 -2.90 -5.32 16.20
C CYS A 329 -3.41 -4.03 16.85
N TYR A 330 -4.73 -3.80 16.84
CA TYR A 330 -5.34 -2.66 17.53
C TYR A 330 -5.08 -2.70 19.04
N SER A 331 -5.18 -3.87 19.67
CA SER A 331 -4.95 -4.02 21.11
C SER A 331 -3.50 -3.69 21.50
N LEU A 332 -2.52 -4.13 20.69
CA LEU A 332 -1.11 -3.80 20.88
C LEU A 332 -0.82 -2.30 20.72
N LEU A 333 -1.41 -1.68 19.69
CA LEU A 333 -1.31 -0.24 19.47
C LEU A 333 -1.91 0.55 20.65
N LEU A 334 -3.05 0.11 21.16
CA LEU A 334 -3.68 0.73 22.33
C LEU A 334 -2.81 0.59 23.58
N GLN A 335 -2.20 -0.57 23.81
CA GLN A 335 -1.28 -0.81 24.91
C GLN A 335 -0.08 0.14 24.85
N GLU A 336 0.55 0.29 23.67
CA GLU A 336 1.65 1.24 23.46
C GLU A 336 1.24 2.67 23.86
N HIS A 337 0.10 3.16 23.36
CA HIS A 337 -0.36 4.51 23.67
C HIS A 337 -0.67 4.69 25.16
N MET A 338 -1.30 3.71 25.81
CA MET A 338 -1.56 3.76 27.25
C MET A 338 -0.27 3.83 28.08
N GLU A 339 0.78 3.10 27.68
CA GLU A 339 2.08 3.15 28.34
C GLU A 339 2.75 4.52 28.19
N ILE A 340 2.72 5.09 26.98
CA ILE A 340 3.25 6.44 26.72
C ILE A 340 2.53 7.48 27.58
N THR A 341 1.19 7.44 27.64
CA THR A 341 0.40 8.34 28.47
C THR A 341 0.70 8.19 29.97
N ARG A 342 0.87 6.97 30.47
CA ARG A 342 1.25 6.75 31.88
C ARG A 342 2.65 7.26 32.18
N SER A 343 3.60 7.01 31.29
CA SER A 343 5.00 7.39 31.47
C SER A 343 5.24 8.90 31.41
N SER A 344 4.36 9.66 30.74
CA SER A 344 4.51 11.10 30.61
C SER A 344 4.19 11.84 31.91
N GLY A 345 3.37 11.25 32.80
CA GLY A 345 2.94 11.86 34.07
C GLY A 345 2.17 13.19 33.91
N ARG A 346 1.80 13.56 32.67
CA ARG A 346 1.17 14.84 32.35
C ARG A 346 -0.35 14.74 32.47
N ALA A 347 -0.95 15.75 33.11
CA ALA A 347 -2.41 15.93 33.13
C ALA A 347 -2.95 16.49 31.81
N SER A 348 -2.10 17.13 31.00
CA SER A 348 -2.47 17.70 29.69
C SER A 348 -2.54 16.62 28.61
N GLU A 349 -3.50 16.78 27.70
CA GLU A 349 -3.68 15.97 26.49
C GLU A 349 -2.67 16.34 25.36
N ASP A 350 -1.76 17.27 25.63
CA ASP A 350 -0.77 17.74 24.64
C ASP A 350 0.35 16.72 24.40
N LEU A 351 0.46 16.27 23.14
CA LEU A 351 1.56 15.44 22.67
C LEU A 351 2.84 16.25 22.49
N THR A 352 3.98 15.65 22.84
CA THR A 352 5.32 16.19 22.58
C THR A 352 6.06 15.37 21.54
N MET A 353 7.14 15.93 20.99
CA MET A 353 8.01 15.21 20.06
C MET A 353 8.65 13.96 20.69
N GLU A 354 8.84 13.94 22.01
CA GLU A 354 9.34 12.76 22.71
C GLU A 354 8.30 11.62 22.75
N ASP A 355 7.03 11.94 22.97
CA ASP A 355 5.95 10.96 23.00
C ASP A 355 5.83 10.26 21.64
N LEU A 356 5.93 11.02 20.54
CA LEU A 356 5.86 10.48 19.18
C LEU A 356 7.02 9.52 18.87
N LYS A 357 8.23 9.80 19.37
CA LYS A 357 9.39 8.92 19.21
C LYS A 357 9.22 7.56 19.91
N LYS A 358 8.33 7.48 20.91
CA LYS A 358 8.02 6.24 21.64
C LYS A 358 6.98 5.36 20.92
N MET A 359 6.24 5.89 19.93
CA MET A 359 5.16 5.18 19.21
C MET A 359 5.68 4.23 18.12
N LYS A 360 6.56 3.29 18.50
CA LYS A 360 7.28 2.40 17.58
C LYS A 360 6.35 1.44 16.84
N TYR A 361 5.46 0.76 17.56
CA TYR A 361 4.51 -0.19 17.00
C TYR A 361 3.46 0.51 16.13
N THR A 362 3.00 1.69 16.52
CA THR A 362 2.12 2.49 15.67
C THR A 362 2.77 2.80 14.32
N TRP A 363 4.07 3.11 14.30
CA TRP A 363 4.77 3.33 13.04
C TRP A 363 4.91 2.05 12.20
N GLN A 364 5.11 0.89 12.83
CA GLN A 364 5.09 -0.40 12.13
C GLN A 364 3.74 -0.68 11.47
N VAL A 365 2.63 -0.39 12.15
CA VAL A 365 1.26 -0.51 11.62
C VAL A 365 1.05 0.38 10.40
N VAL A 366 1.48 1.64 10.48
CA VAL A 366 1.36 2.60 9.38
C VAL A 366 2.20 2.15 8.18
N ARG A 367 3.41 1.63 8.41
CA ARG A 367 4.28 1.14 7.34
C ARG A 367 3.73 -0.11 6.67
N GLU A 368 3.21 -1.06 7.43
CA GLU A 368 2.57 -2.25 6.87
C GLU A 368 1.30 -1.89 6.10
N THR A 369 0.53 -0.91 6.58
CA THR A 369 -0.60 -0.37 5.83
C THR A 369 -0.14 0.23 4.50
N MET A 370 0.90 1.06 4.48
CA MET A 370 1.42 1.65 3.24
C MET A 370 2.14 0.64 2.32
N ARG A 371 2.59 -0.50 2.84
CA ARG A 371 3.11 -1.60 2.02
C ARG A 371 1.98 -2.24 1.22
N LEU A 372 0.87 -2.55 1.88
CA LEU A 372 -0.31 -3.17 1.25
C LEU A 372 -1.12 -2.17 0.41
N PHE A 373 -1.25 -0.94 0.90
CA PHE A 373 -2.05 0.13 0.32
C PHE A 373 -1.20 1.40 0.14
N PRO A 374 -0.22 1.39 -0.77
CA PRO A 374 0.60 2.56 -1.02
C PRO A 374 -0.26 3.69 -1.61
N PRO A 375 -0.27 4.90 -1.01
CA PRO A 375 -1.02 6.03 -1.55
C PRO A 375 -0.63 6.40 -2.97
N ILE A 376 0.63 6.10 -3.34
CA ILE A 376 1.18 6.29 -4.67
C ILE A 376 1.66 4.93 -5.18
N PHE A 377 1.08 4.44 -6.27
CA PHE A 377 1.44 3.14 -6.85
C PHE A 377 2.83 3.09 -7.50
N GLY A 378 3.43 4.25 -7.74
CA GLY A 378 4.64 4.42 -8.53
C GLY A 378 4.68 5.79 -9.18
N SER A 379 5.71 6.07 -9.99
CA SER A 379 5.75 7.33 -10.75
C SER A 379 6.47 7.20 -12.07
N PHE A 380 6.07 8.05 -13.00
CA PHE A 380 6.65 8.09 -14.34
C PHE A 380 7.94 8.92 -14.35
N ARG A 381 8.88 8.41 -15.13
CA ARG A 381 10.11 9.07 -15.54
C ARG A 381 10.20 9.08 -17.05
N ARG A 382 11.01 9.97 -17.61
CA ARG A 382 11.37 10.03 -19.03
C ARG A 382 12.87 9.89 -19.16
N ALA A 383 13.30 8.95 -19.99
CA ALA A 383 14.71 8.78 -20.33
C ALA A 383 15.23 10.01 -21.08
N ILE A 384 16.33 10.60 -20.62
CA ILE A 384 17.00 11.74 -21.27
C ILE A 384 18.22 11.31 -22.11
N ALA A 385 18.63 10.06 -21.97
CA ALA A 385 19.59 9.35 -22.81
C ALA A 385 19.05 7.95 -23.15
N ASP A 386 19.71 7.23 -24.05
CA ASP A 386 19.49 5.79 -24.17
C ASP A 386 20.08 5.12 -22.92
N ILE A 387 19.34 4.20 -22.30
CA ILE A 387 19.71 3.56 -21.04
C ILE A 387 19.82 2.05 -21.27
N GLU A 388 20.97 1.47 -20.93
CA GLU A 388 21.12 0.02 -20.88
C GLU A 388 20.77 -0.48 -19.48
N PHE A 389 19.79 -1.37 -19.38
CA PHE A 389 19.30 -1.95 -18.12
C PHE A 389 18.84 -3.39 -18.35
N GLU A 390 19.33 -4.33 -17.53
CA GLU A 390 19.02 -5.78 -17.64
C GLU A 390 19.27 -6.37 -19.06
N GLY A 391 20.28 -5.87 -19.77
CA GLY A 391 20.59 -6.30 -21.13
C GLY A 391 19.61 -5.78 -22.20
N PHE A 392 18.76 -4.81 -21.84
CA PHE A 392 17.86 -4.12 -22.75
C PHE A 392 18.22 -2.64 -22.88
N THR A 393 17.96 -2.09 -24.06
CA THR A 393 18.03 -0.65 -24.31
C THR A 393 16.65 -0.02 -24.09
N ILE A 394 16.57 0.94 -23.18
CA ILE A 394 15.44 1.87 -23.04
C ILE A 394 15.78 3.13 -23.86
N PRO A 395 15.07 3.42 -24.96
CA PRO A 395 15.41 4.55 -25.81
C PRO A 395 15.14 5.90 -25.17
N LYS A 396 15.97 6.90 -25.49
CA LYS A 396 15.78 8.30 -25.14
C LYS A 396 14.36 8.75 -25.49
N GLY A 397 13.73 9.46 -24.56
CA GLY A 397 12.37 9.98 -24.70
C GLY A 397 11.27 9.00 -24.33
N TRP A 398 11.56 7.70 -24.15
CA TRP A 398 10.58 6.76 -23.63
C TRP A 398 10.32 7.03 -22.16
N LYS A 399 9.09 6.70 -21.74
CA LYS A 399 8.75 6.72 -20.31
C LYS A 399 9.26 5.46 -19.63
N VAL A 400 9.58 5.59 -18.36
CA VAL A 400 9.84 4.48 -17.44
C VAL A 400 8.86 4.63 -16.29
N LEU A 401 8.16 3.56 -15.94
CA LEU A 401 7.27 3.52 -14.78
C LEU A 401 7.81 2.46 -13.81
N TRP A 402 8.30 2.92 -12.66
CA TRP A 402 8.55 2.05 -11.51
C TRP A 402 7.28 1.93 -10.67
N THR A 403 7.12 0.81 -9.98
CA THR A 403 5.95 0.57 -9.12
C THR A 403 6.38 0.20 -7.70
N THR A 404 5.58 0.58 -6.71
CA THR A 404 5.73 0.16 -5.32
C THR A 404 5.42 -1.33 -5.16
N TYR A 405 4.36 -1.78 -5.84
CA TYR A 405 3.88 -3.16 -5.79
C TYR A 405 4.94 -4.19 -6.20
N GLY A 406 5.81 -3.85 -7.17
CA GLY A 406 6.85 -4.75 -7.67
C GLY A 406 7.80 -5.26 -6.59
N THR A 407 8.05 -4.49 -5.52
CA THR A 407 8.86 -4.93 -4.37
C THR A 407 8.03 -5.18 -3.12
N HIS A 408 6.92 -4.46 -2.92
CA HIS A 408 6.05 -4.62 -1.76
C HIS A 408 5.29 -5.95 -1.74
N ASN A 409 5.00 -6.53 -2.92
CA ASN A 409 4.30 -7.80 -3.06
C ASN A 409 5.24 -8.99 -3.39
N ASP A 410 6.55 -8.78 -3.37
CA ASP A 410 7.52 -9.83 -3.69
C ASP A 410 7.84 -10.66 -2.43
N GLU A 411 7.52 -11.96 -2.50
CA GLU A 411 7.70 -12.92 -1.41
C GLU A 411 9.17 -13.09 -1.00
N LYS A 412 10.11 -12.75 -1.90
CA LYS A 412 11.55 -12.70 -1.59
C LYS A 412 11.85 -11.72 -0.46
N TYR A 413 11.09 -10.63 -0.38
CA TYR A 413 11.30 -9.57 0.61
C TYR A 413 10.25 -9.59 1.72
N PHE A 414 9.01 -10.00 1.41
CA PHE A 414 7.90 -10.02 2.35
C PHE A 414 7.19 -11.37 2.31
N LEU A 415 7.57 -12.29 3.21
CA LEU A 415 6.94 -13.62 3.32
C LEU A 415 5.43 -13.49 3.58
N ASN A 416 4.57 -14.18 2.82
CA ASN A 416 3.11 -13.94 2.84
C ASN A 416 2.77 -12.44 2.65
N PRO A 417 3.05 -11.88 1.46
CA PRO A 417 3.02 -10.44 1.22
C PRO A 417 1.60 -9.87 1.27
N TYR A 418 0.57 -10.69 1.19
CA TYR A 418 -0.82 -10.24 1.25
C TYR A 418 -1.37 -10.20 2.68
N GLY A 419 -0.70 -10.84 3.65
CA GLY A 419 -1.05 -10.78 5.07
C GLY A 419 -0.57 -9.50 5.74
N PHE A 420 -1.42 -8.90 6.57
CA PHE A 420 -1.08 -7.74 7.40
C PHE A 420 -0.29 -8.16 8.63
N ASN A 421 1.00 -7.83 8.67
CA ASN A 421 1.86 -8.12 9.81
C ASN A 421 2.81 -6.94 10.11
N PRO A 422 2.47 -6.05 11.06
CA PRO A 422 3.32 -4.93 11.46
C PRO A 422 4.72 -5.35 11.94
N LYS A 423 4.87 -6.52 12.58
CA LYS A 423 6.15 -6.98 13.16
C LYS A 423 7.28 -7.14 12.12
N ARG A 424 6.95 -7.17 10.83
CA ARG A 424 7.94 -7.13 9.72
C ARG A 424 8.88 -5.93 9.81
N PHE A 425 8.42 -4.83 10.41
CA PHE A 425 9.16 -3.59 10.56
C PHE A 425 9.78 -3.42 11.95
N GLU A 426 9.81 -4.47 12.79
CA GLU A 426 10.42 -4.40 14.12
C GLU A 426 11.95 -4.25 14.06
N LYS A 427 12.59 -4.90 13.08
CA LYS A 427 14.04 -4.84 12.87
C LYS A 427 14.36 -4.15 11.55
N ASP A 428 14.26 -2.82 11.54
CA ASP A 428 14.48 -2.01 10.34
C ASP A 428 15.83 -2.22 9.65
N ALA A 429 16.85 -2.59 10.41
CA ALA A 429 18.21 -2.79 9.92
C ALA A 429 18.37 -3.93 8.89
N THR A 430 17.39 -4.84 8.76
CA THR A 430 17.52 -6.01 7.87
C THR A 430 16.91 -5.82 6.48
N MET A 431 16.22 -4.70 6.22
CA MET A 431 15.55 -4.51 4.93
C MET A 431 16.49 -3.91 3.88
N PRO A 432 16.70 -4.56 2.72
CA PRO A 432 17.54 -3.99 1.68
C PRO A 432 17.02 -2.63 1.19
N PRO A 433 17.91 -1.68 0.85
CA PRO A 433 17.51 -0.40 0.26
C PRO A 433 16.61 -0.60 -0.96
N TYR A 434 15.66 0.33 -1.17
CA TYR A 434 14.76 0.35 -2.33
C TYR A 434 13.74 -0.81 -2.43
N VAL A 435 13.61 -1.62 -1.39
CA VAL A 435 12.53 -2.62 -1.23
C VAL A 435 11.24 -1.95 -0.75
N PHE A 436 11.29 -1.23 0.36
CA PHE A 436 10.14 -0.48 0.88
C PHE A 436 10.17 0.97 0.38
N VAL A 437 9.45 1.25 -0.70
CA VAL A 437 9.43 2.57 -1.39
C VAL A 437 8.04 3.23 -1.47
N PRO A 438 7.21 3.27 -0.41
CA PRO A 438 5.86 3.87 -0.49
C PRO A 438 5.89 5.37 -0.83
N PHE A 439 7.03 6.04 -0.64
CA PHE A 439 7.25 7.45 -0.97
C PHE A 439 8.17 7.65 -2.19
N GLY A 440 8.60 6.57 -2.87
CA GLY A 440 9.63 6.61 -3.90
C GLY A 440 11.03 6.87 -3.34
N GLU A 441 11.89 7.53 -4.13
CA GLU A 441 13.15 8.09 -3.60
C GLU A 441 12.97 9.56 -3.22
N ALA A 442 13.76 9.95 -2.23
CA ALA A 442 13.88 11.23 -1.59
C ALA A 442 13.60 12.46 -2.49
N ILE A 443 13.96 12.47 -3.78
CA ILE A 443 14.03 13.69 -4.61
C ILE A 443 12.67 14.30 -4.98
N VAL A 444 11.59 13.52 -5.19
CA VAL A 444 10.38 14.03 -5.88
C VAL A 444 9.14 14.18 -4.97
N LEU A 445 9.07 13.43 -3.87
CA LEU A 445 8.20 13.80 -2.75
C LEU A 445 9.01 14.71 -1.81
N LEU A 446 8.34 15.63 -1.13
CA LEU A 446 8.93 16.47 -0.07
C LEU A 446 9.27 15.67 1.19
N THR A 447 9.86 14.50 1.02
CA THR A 447 10.46 13.70 2.08
C THR A 447 11.88 14.18 2.26
N ILE A 448 12.05 14.93 3.34
CA ILE A 448 13.33 15.18 3.99
C ILE A 448 13.90 13.81 4.43
N ASP A 449 15.21 13.68 4.33
CA ASP A 449 16.12 12.57 4.66
C ASP A 449 15.58 11.24 5.26
N LYS A 450 16.23 10.12 4.96
CA LYS A 450 15.85 8.77 5.44
C LYS A 450 15.86 8.65 6.97
N GLY A 451 16.68 9.43 7.69
CA GLY A 451 16.68 9.47 9.16
C GLY A 451 15.55 10.30 9.78
N ILE A 452 14.71 10.90 8.95
CA ILE A 452 13.78 11.95 9.32
C ILE A 452 12.31 11.53 9.08
N MET A 453 12.05 10.63 8.14
CA MET A 453 10.73 10.05 7.89
C MET A 453 10.16 9.25 9.07
N ASP A 454 11.02 8.68 9.93
CA ASP A 454 10.64 7.84 11.07
C ASP A 454 9.77 8.57 12.12
N ALA A 455 9.85 9.90 12.18
CA ALA A 455 9.16 10.70 13.18
C ALA A 455 7.93 11.46 12.65
N ARG A 456 7.78 11.61 11.32
CA ARG A 456 7.08 12.79 10.74
C ARG A 456 5.82 12.50 9.95
N VAL A 457 5.73 11.36 9.29
CA VAL A 457 4.42 10.87 8.79
C VAL A 457 3.62 10.27 9.96
N GLY A 458 4.32 9.75 10.98
CA GLY A 458 3.76 9.46 12.29
C GLY A 458 2.96 10.64 12.83
N LEU A 459 3.55 11.83 13.01
CA LEU A 459 2.89 13.01 13.61
C LEU A 459 1.43 13.27 13.15
N PHE A 460 1.15 13.07 11.86
CA PHE A 460 -0.17 13.27 11.27
C PHE A 460 -1.14 12.08 11.48
N PHE A 461 -0.61 10.86 11.49
CA PHE A 461 -1.35 9.61 11.73
C PHE A 461 -1.60 9.33 13.23
N LEU A 462 -0.62 9.68 14.06
CA LEU A 462 -0.56 9.44 15.50
C LEU A 462 -1.66 10.19 16.27
N LEU A 463 -2.07 11.37 15.77
CA LEU A 463 -3.10 12.19 16.38
C LEU A 463 -4.53 11.69 16.10
N VAL A 464 -4.76 10.96 15.00
CA VAL A 464 -6.09 10.42 14.67
C VAL A 464 -6.36 9.09 15.41
N LEU A 465 -5.32 8.34 15.75
CA LEU A 465 -5.43 7.04 16.44
C LEU A 465 -5.34 7.13 17.98
N GLY A 466 -4.65 8.15 18.52
CA GLY A 466 -4.34 8.24 19.95
C GLY A 466 -5.52 8.51 20.91
N PHE A 467 -6.68 8.99 20.44
CA PHE A 467 -7.73 9.50 21.35
C PHE A 467 -9.00 8.67 21.49
N ASN A 468 -9.26 7.66 20.63
CA ASN A 468 -10.36 6.72 20.92
C ASN A 468 -10.06 5.82 22.14
N GLY A 469 -8.78 5.69 22.53
CA GLY A 469 -8.37 4.99 23.76
C GLY A 469 -8.50 5.83 25.04
N ALA A 470 -8.29 7.15 24.96
CA ALA A 470 -8.30 8.03 26.13
C ALA A 470 -9.72 8.31 26.65
N SER A 471 -10.72 8.39 25.77
CA SER A 471 -12.13 8.54 26.17
C SER A 471 -12.69 7.27 26.84
N ASN A 472 -12.22 6.08 26.45
CA ASN A 472 -12.60 4.83 27.12
C ASN A 472 -11.84 4.58 28.43
N ALA A 473 -10.59 5.04 28.55
CA ALA A 473 -9.81 4.89 29.79
C ALA A 473 -10.39 5.69 30.97
N ARG A 474 -11.00 6.87 30.73
CA ARG A 474 -11.72 7.63 31.78
C ARG A 474 -13.07 7.01 32.16
N ASN A 475 -13.75 6.32 31.24
CA ASN A 475 -15.02 5.64 31.53
C ASN A 475 -14.82 4.30 32.26
N PHE A 476 -13.71 3.60 32.02
CA PHE A 476 -13.35 2.38 32.76
C PHE A 476 -12.74 2.66 34.13
N ALA A 477 -12.06 3.80 34.33
CA ALA A 477 -11.50 4.17 35.63
C ALA A 477 -12.53 4.74 36.63
N SER A 478 -13.77 4.99 36.19
CA SER A 478 -14.85 5.55 37.02
C SER A 478 -15.99 4.58 37.31
N SER A 479 -15.91 3.34 36.83
CA SER A 479 -16.83 2.26 37.19
C SER A 479 -16.05 1.05 37.71
N ASP A 480 -16.44 0.59 38.89
CA ASP A 480 -16.01 -0.64 39.57
C ASP A 480 -14.65 -0.66 40.30
N HIS A 481 -14.58 0.16 41.35
CA HIS A 481 -14.00 -0.29 42.62
C HIS A 481 -15.11 -0.89 43.49
N SER A 482 -15.40 -2.19 43.35
CA SER A 482 -15.71 -3.06 44.49
C SER A 482 -15.92 -4.51 44.04
N SER A 483 -15.32 -5.41 44.80
CA SER A 483 -15.46 -6.87 44.81
C SER A 483 -14.39 -7.69 44.06
N LEU A 484 -13.73 -8.53 44.88
CA LEU A 484 -12.88 -9.69 44.57
C LEU A 484 -11.35 -9.47 44.53
N GLU A 485 -10.80 -9.13 45.70
CA GLU A 485 -9.63 -9.87 46.19
C GLU A 485 -10.07 -11.21 46.79
N LYS A 486 -9.45 -12.30 46.32
CA LYS A 486 -9.12 -13.59 46.97
C LYS A 486 -9.51 -14.82 46.13
N GLY A 487 -8.50 -15.59 45.74
CA GLY A 487 -8.65 -17.00 45.41
C GLY A 487 -7.85 -17.44 44.19
N SER A 488 -6.59 -17.83 44.41
CA SER A 488 -5.83 -18.65 43.46
C SER A 488 -6.57 -19.98 43.24
N LYS A 489 -7.19 -20.16 42.07
CA LYS A 489 -7.55 -21.47 41.53
C LYS A 489 -6.84 -21.61 40.19
N LYS A 490 -5.95 -22.61 40.10
CA LYS A 490 -5.41 -23.09 38.82
C LYS A 490 -6.58 -23.32 37.86
N VAL A 491 -6.57 -22.62 36.73
CA VAL A 491 -7.51 -22.85 35.64
C VAL A 491 -7.13 -24.17 34.98
N ASP A 492 -8.04 -25.13 34.99
CA ASP A 492 -7.88 -26.39 34.26
C ASP A 492 -8.15 -26.15 32.77
N VAL A 493 -7.10 -26.28 31.97
CA VAL A 493 -7.11 -26.02 30.52
C VAL A 493 -8.04 -27.00 29.81
N CYS A 494 -8.17 -28.23 30.31
CA CYS A 494 -9.08 -29.23 29.77
C CYS A 494 -10.54 -28.78 29.92
N THR A 495 -10.93 -28.38 31.14
CA THR A 495 -12.29 -27.87 31.41
C THR A 495 -12.60 -26.61 30.62
N LEU A 496 -11.60 -25.76 30.38
CA LEU A 496 -11.78 -24.57 29.56
C LEU A 496 -12.02 -24.93 28.10
N CYS A 497 -11.21 -25.85 27.55
CA CYS A 497 -11.38 -26.35 26.18
C CYS A 497 -12.77 -26.95 25.98
N GLU A 498 -13.16 -27.90 26.84
CA GLU A 498 -14.45 -28.58 26.74
C GLU A 498 -15.61 -27.57 26.79
N LYS A 499 -15.52 -26.57 27.67
CA LYS A 499 -16.54 -25.51 27.79
C LYS A 499 -16.63 -24.62 26.55
N TYR A 500 -15.49 -24.21 25.98
CA TYR A 500 -15.47 -23.38 24.77
C TYR A 500 -15.96 -24.14 23.54
N VAL A 501 -15.54 -25.41 23.39
CA VAL A 501 -15.96 -26.26 22.28
C VAL A 501 -17.45 -26.58 22.40
N THR A 502 -17.95 -26.87 23.61
CA THR A 502 -19.39 -27.05 23.86
C THR A 502 -20.18 -25.81 23.46
N LEU A 503 -19.75 -24.62 23.90
CA LEU A 503 -20.44 -23.36 23.57
C LEU A 503 -20.44 -23.09 22.05
N ALA A 504 -19.33 -23.39 21.36
CA ALA A 504 -19.22 -23.23 19.93
C ALA A 504 -20.11 -24.22 19.15
N LEU A 505 -20.16 -25.48 19.60
CA LEU A 505 -21.02 -26.50 19.01
C LEU A 505 -22.50 -26.18 19.25
N GLU A 506 -22.87 -25.71 20.46
CA GLU A 506 -24.22 -25.24 20.77
C GLU A 506 -24.63 -24.11 19.81
N TYR A 507 -23.81 -23.06 19.71
CA TYR A 507 -24.08 -21.92 18.82
C TYR A 507 -24.23 -22.32 17.34
N LEU A 508 -23.39 -23.23 16.85
CA LEU A 508 -23.43 -23.72 15.46
C LEU A 508 -24.54 -24.75 15.22
N SER A 509 -25.05 -25.41 16.27
CA SER A 509 -26.17 -26.33 16.21
C SER A 509 -27.53 -25.62 16.23
N GLU A 510 -27.57 -24.33 16.59
CA GLU A 510 -28.79 -23.55 16.55
C GLU A 510 -29.32 -23.46 15.11
N ASN A 511 -30.55 -23.96 14.89
CA ASN A 511 -31.24 -23.91 13.59
C ASN A 511 -31.24 -22.50 12.98
N LYS A 512 -31.29 -21.46 13.84
CA LYS A 512 -31.22 -20.06 13.43
C LYS A 512 -29.87 -19.71 12.82
N THR A 513 -28.76 -20.06 13.49
CA THR A 513 -27.39 -19.85 13.00
C THR A 513 -27.14 -20.62 11.71
N GLN A 514 -27.60 -21.87 11.62
CA GLN A 514 -27.46 -22.68 10.41
C GLN A 514 -28.19 -22.05 9.21
N ALA A 515 -29.44 -21.62 9.44
CA ALA A 515 -30.22 -20.94 8.42
C ALA A 515 -29.58 -19.62 7.96
N GLU A 516 -29.08 -18.80 8.89
CA GLU A 516 -28.39 -17.54 8.57
C GLU A 516 -27.12 -17.78 7.74
N VAL A 517 -26.33 -18.80 8.07
CA VAL A 517 -25.11 -19.16 7.31
C VAL A 517 -25.47 -19.66 5.90
N ILE A 518 -26.49 -20.51 5.77
CA ILE A 518 -26.93 -21.02 4.47
C ILE A 518 -27.49 -19.88 3.60
N GLU A 519 -28.30 -18.98 4.18
CA GLU A 519 -28.86 -17.83 3.47
C GLU A 519 -27.75 -16.91 2.94
N LEU A 520 -26.73 -16.61 3.75
CA LEU A 520 -25.57 -15.82 3.31
C LEU A 520 -24.82 -16.47 2.14
N LEU A 521 -24.63 -17.79 2.18
CA LEU A 521 -23.97 -18.53 1.10
C LEU A 521 -24.82 -18.56 -0.18
N GLN A 522 -26.14 -18.69 -0.06
CA GLN A 522 -27.07 -18.63 -1.19
C GLN A 522 -27.13 -17.22 -1.81
N VAL A 523 -27.10 -16.16 -0.99
CA VAL A 523 -27.00 -14.77 -1.47
C VAL A 523 -25.70 -14.58 -2.26
N ALA A 524 -24.56 -15.08 -1.76
CA ALA A 524 -23.30 -15.03 -2.49
C ALA A 524 -23.36 -15.80 -3.83
N CYS A 525 -24.10 -16.91 -3.89
CA CYS A 525 -24.33 -17.64 -5.13
C CYS A 525 -25.14 -16.85 -6.17
N SER A 526 -26.10 -16.01 -5.74
CA SER A 526 -26.92 -15.18 -6.64
C SER A 526 -26.10 -14.13 -7.43
N GLU A 527 -24.94 -13.74 -6.91
CA GLU A 527 -24.04 -12.79 -7.58
C GLU A 527 -23.23 -13.42 -8.73
N THR A 528 -23.26 -14.75 -8.88
CA THR A 528 -22.41 -15.46 -9.85
C THR A 528 -23.00 -15.63 -11.24
N HIS A 529 -24.25 -15.17 -11.48
CA HIS A 529 -25.03 -15.10 -12.73
C HIS A 529 -24.99 -16.31 -13.70
N ALA A 530 -23.83 -16.75 -14.18
CA ALA A 530 -23.65 -17.89 -15.09
C ALA A 530 -23.77 -19.27 -14.40
N PHE A 531 -23.58 -19.35 -13.08
CA PHE A 531 -23.54 -20.61 -12.32
C PHE A 531 -24.46 -20.64 -11.09
N GLU A 532 -25.36 -19.66 -10.96
CA GLU A 532 -26.21 -19.45 -9.77
C GLU A 532 -26.90 -20.75 -9.32
N LYS A 533 -27.55 -21.48 -10.22
CA LYS A 533 -28.23 -22.74 -9.89
C LYS A 533 -27.29 -23.85 -9.43
N GLN A 534 -26.10 -23.97 -10.03
CA GLN A 534 -25.12 -24.97 -9.61
C GLN A 534 -24.49 -24.61 -8.27
N CYS A 535 -24.24 -23.33 -8.03
CA CYS A 535 -23.72 -22.82 -6.76
C CYS A 535 -24.71 -23.06 -5.62
N ILE A 536 -25.99 -22.71 -5.80
CA ILE A 536 -27.04 -22.94 -4.79
C ILE A 536 -27.16 -24.44 -4.48
N THR A 537 -27.17 -25.30 -5.51
CA THR A 537 -27.24 -26.76 -5.30
C THR A 537 -26.05 -27.30 -4.49
N LEU A 538 -24.85 -26.76 -4.71
CA LEU A 538 -23.67 -27.16 -3.95
C LEU A 538 -23.73 -26.65 -2.51
N VAL A 539 -24.17 -25.40 -2.29
CA VAL A 539 -24.35 -24.84 -0.94
C VAL A 539 -25.37 -25.66 -0.16
N ASP A 540 -26.53 -25.95 -0.75
CA ASP A 540 -27.59 -26.72 -0.08
C ASP A 540 -27.11 -28.13 0.31
N TYR A 541 -26.35 -28.78 -0.58
CA TYR A 541 -25.83 -30.12 -0.32
C TYR A 541 -24.71 -30.12 0.72
N TYR A 542 -23.66 -29.31 0.52
CA TYR A 542 -22.47 -29.35 1.37
C TYR A 542 -22.65 -28.65 2.71
N ALA A 543 -23.47 -27.59 2.80
CA ALA A 543 -23.75 -26.96 4.09
C ALA A 543 -24.54 -27.91 5.00
N THR A 544 -25.51 -28.64 4.44
CA THR A 544 -26.26 -29.66 5.19
C THR A 544 -25.35 -30.79 5.68
N LEU A 545 -24.46 -31.30 4.83
CA LEU A 545 -23.46 -32.30 5.21
C LEU A 545 -22.50 -31.76 6.28
N PHE A 546 -22.03 -30.53 6.14
CA PHE A 546 -21.14 -29.89 7.09
C PHE A 546 -21.76 -29.76 8.48
N PHE A 547 -23.01 -29.29 8.57
CA PHE A 547 -23.71 -29.19 9.85
C PHE A 547 -24.07 -30.56 10.44
N SER A 548 -24.33 -31.57 9.59
CA SER A 548 -24.49 -32.96 10.03
C SER A 548 -23.20 -33.51 10.66
N GLU A 549 -22.05 -33.30 10.03
CA GLU A 549 -20.75 -33.75 10.57
C GLU A 549 -20.37 -32.97 11.84
N LEU A 550 -20.63 -31.66 11.90
CA LEU A 550 -20.43 -30.84 13.10
C LEU A 550 -21.19 -31.38 14.31
N SER A 551 -22.42 -31.87 14.10
CA SER A 551 -23.23 -32.45 15.18
C SER A 551 -22.67 -33.76 15.75
N SER A 552 -21.72 -34.39 15.05
CA SER A 552 -21.06 -35.63 15.50
C SER A 552 -19.85 -35.37 16.40
N ILE A 553 -19.37 -34.13 16.50
CA ILE A 553 -18.19 -33.77 17.30
C ILE A 553 -18.56 -33.73 18.78
N GLN A 554 -17.82 -34.48 19.60
CA GLN A 554 -17.90 -34.39 21.07
C GLN A 554 -16.75 -33.52 21.60
N ALA A 555 -17.05 -32.65 22.57
CA ALA A 555 -16.11 -31.64 23.05
C ALA A 555 -14.90 -32.25 23.77
N ASP A 556 -15.10 -33.31 24.55
CA ASP A 556 -14.06 -34.09 25.21
C ASP A 556 -13.15 -34.80 24.21
N GLU A 557 -13.72 -35.48 23.22
CA GLU A 557 -12.94 -36.17 22.18
C GLU A 557 -12.16 -35.17 21.30
N PHE A 558 -12.76 -34.01 21.01
CA PHE A 558 -12.09 -32.92 20.32
C PHE A 558 -10.92 -32.37 21.16
N CYS A 559 -11.14 -32.12 22.45
CA CYS A 559 -10.11 -31.61 23.36
C CYS A 559 -9.01 -32.64 23.66
N GLU A 560 -9.33 -33.93 23.65
CA GLU A 560 -8.38 -35.03 23.75
C GLU A 560 -7.54 -35.14 22.46
N LYS A 561 -8.17 -35.11 21.28
CA LYS A 561 -7.46 -35.04 19.98
C LYS A 561 -6.61 -33.79 19.84
N ALA A 562 -7.01 -32.69 20.46
CA ALA A 562 -6.26 -31.44 20.51
C ALA A 562 -5.16 -31.42 21.59
N ASN A 563 -4.97 -32.52 22.35
CA ASN A 563 -4.02 -32.66 23.47
C ASN A 563 -4.23 -31.66 24.62
N LEU A 564 -5.45 -31.15 24.79
CA LEU A 564 -5.82 -30.21 25.86
C LEU A 564 -6.39 -30.92 27.10
N CYS A 565 -6.78 -32.19 26.96
CA CYS A 565 -7.19 -33.08 28.04
C CYS A 565 -6.28 -34.33 28.06
N GLN A 566 -5.73 -34.72 29.22
CA GLN A 566 -4.84 -35.88 29.37
C GLN A 566 -5.49 -37.03 30.16
N SER A 567 -5.36 -38.27 29.66
CA SER A 567 -5.51 -39.48 30.49
C SER A 567 -4.26 -39.66 31.37
N THR A 568 -4.48 -40.01 32.63
CA THR A 568 -3.50 -39.90 33.73
C THR A 568 -2.29 -40.82 33.56
N ARG A 569 -1.08 -40.25 33.42
CA ARG A 569 0.15 -40.75 34.09
C ARG A 569 1.05 -39.58 34.49
N THR A 570 1.23 -39.47 35.80
CA THR A 570 1.98 -38.42 36.46
C THR A 570 3.48 -38.67 36.39
N SER A 571 4.23 -37.71 35.87
CA SER A 571 5.59 -37.41 36.33
C SER A 571 5.90 -35.94 36.07
N TYR A 572 6.07 -35.19 37.16
CA TYR A 572 6.52 -33.80 37.15
C TYR A 572 7.98 -33.72 36.71
N LEU A 573 8.29 -33.09 35.57
CA LEU A 573 9.51 -32.29 35.30
C LEU A 573 9.52 -31.79 33.84
N LEU A 574 9.80 -30.49 33.67
CA LEU A 574 10.20 -29.75 32.44
C LEU A 574 9.24 -29.74 31.24
N VAL A 575 8.46 -28.65 31.14
CA VAL A 575 7.62 -28.28 30.00
C VAL A 575 8.44 -27.45 29.02
N ASN A 576 8.91 -28.06 27.92
CA ASN A 576 9.05 -27.42 26.58
C ASN A 576 9.68 -28.32 25.50
N ASP A 577 10.36 -29.43 25.83
CA ASP A 577 11.07 -30.21 24.81
C ASP A 577 10.19 -31.24 24.06
N ASP A 578 9.06 -31.70 24.64
CA ASP A 578 8.26 -32.79 24.04
C ASP A 578 7.50 -32.41 22.75
N ILE A 579 7.08 -31.16 22.55
CA ILE A 579 6.29 -30.79 21.34
C ILE A 579 7.17 -30.80 20.09
N CYS A 580 8.44 -30.42 20.25
CA CYS A 580 9.41 -30.42 19.17
C CYS A 580 9.73 -31.86 18.75
N ASP A 581 10.00 -32.73 19.72
CA ASP A 581 10.29 -34.14 19.50
C ASP A 581 9.10 -34.88 18.89
N VAL A 582 7.88 -34.65 19.37
CA VAL A 582 6.65 -35.21 18.81
C VAL A 582 6.43 -34.75 17.37
N CYS A 583 6.68 -33.48 17.06
CA CYS A 583 6.57 -32.99 15.70
C CYS A 583 7.63 -33.63 14.78
N HIS A 584 8.88 -33.71 15.21
CA HIS A 584 9.94 -34.33 14.43
C HIS A 584 9.69 -35.83 14.21
N LEU A 585 9.16 -36.53 15.20
CA LEU A 585 8.72 -37.92 15.08
C LEU A 585 7.57 -38.06 14.08
N ALA A 586 6.56 -37.21 14.15
CA ALA A 586 5.43 -37.24 13.21
C ALA A 586 5.87 -36.94 11.76
N VAL A 587 6.72 -35.93 11.57
CA VAL A 587 7.28 -35.59 10.24
C VAL A 587 8.16 -36.73 9.73
N SER A 588 8.94 -37.37 10.59
CA SER A 588 9.76 -38.53 10.24
C SER A 588 8.91 -39.73 9.81
N GLU A 589 7.85 -40.04 10.55
CA GLU A 589 6.92 -41.13 10.24
C GLU A 589 6.19 -40.89 8.91
N ILE A 590 5.76 -39.65 8.66
CA ILE A 590 5.15 -39.26 7.37
C ILE A 590 6.16 -39.38 6.23
N LEU A 591 7.42 -38.97 6.44
CA LEU A 591 8.49 -39.14 5.45
C LEU A 591 8.78 -40.60 5.14
N ILE A 592 8.77 -41.47 6.15
CA ILE A 592 8.94 -42.92 5.98
C ILE A 592 7.80 -43.47 5.11
N LYS A 593 6.54 -43.13 5.43
CA LYS A 593 5.37 -43.56 4.64
C LYS A 593 5.35 -42.97 3.23
N LEU A 594 5.81 -41.74 3.05
CA LEU A 594 5.91 -41.16 1.71
C LEU A 594 7.07 -41.77 0.92
N LYS A 595 8.13 -42.28 1.54
CA LYS A 595 9.21 -43.00 0.84
C LYS A 595 8.80 -44.41 0.43
N ASP A 596 7.86 -45.01 1.15
CA ASP A 596 7.33 -46.32 0.85
C ASP A 596 6.44 -46.30 -0.44
N PRO A 597 6.82 -47.05 -1.49
CA PRO A 597 6.07 -47.07 -2.74
C PRO A 597 4.66 -47.67 -2.58
N ASP A 598 4.47 -48.61 -1.66
CA ASP A 598 3.17 -49.24 -1.43
C ASP A 598 2.20 -48.25 -0.77
N SER A 599 2.66 -47.49 0.23
CA SER A 599 1.90 -46.38 0.83
C SER A 599 1.55 -45.28 -0.19
N LYS A 600 2.46 -44.94 -1.11
CA LYS A 600 2.18 -44.00 -2.21
C LYS A 600 1.07 -44.53 -3.13
N LEU A 601 1.07 -45.82 -3.44
CA LEU A 601 0.02 -46.45 -4.26
C LEU A 601 -1.32 -46.50 -3.53
N GLU A 602 -1.33 -46.80 -2.23
CA GLU A 602 -2.54 -46.80 -1.41
C GLU A 602 -3.20 -45.42 -1.38
N ILE A 603 -2.41 -44.35 -1.23
CA ILE A 603 -2.91 -42.96 -1.29
C ILE A 603 -3.53 -42.67 -2.66
N ILE A 604 -2.88 -43.08 -3.76
CA ILE A 604 -3.43 -42.91 -5.11
C ILE A 604 -4.72 -43.72 -5.29
N GLU A 605 -4.79 -44.93 -4.74
CA GLU A 605 -6.01 -45.75 -4.80
C GLU A 605 -7.17 -45.11 -4.04
N ILE A 606 -6.91 -44.54 -2.85
CA ILE A 606 -7.92 -43.78 -2.07
C ILE A 606 -8.42 -42.58 -2.88
N LEU A 607 -7.52 -41.83 -3.52
CA LEU A 607 -7.89 -40.68 -4.36
C LEU A 607 -8.70 -41.11 -5.59
N LEU A 608 -8.34 -42.24 -6.21
CA LEU A 608 -9.08 -42.80 -7.34
C LEU A 608 -10.47 -43.31 -6.94
N LYS A 609 -10.61 -43.94 -5.76
CA LYS A 609 -11.90 -44.30 -5.17
C LYS A 609 -12.74 -43.06 -4.86
N GLY A 610 -12.13 -41.99 -4.37
CA GLY A 610 -12.79 -40.70 -4.17
C GLY A 610 -13.34 -40.13 -5.49
N CYS A 611 -12.63 -40.31 -6.60
CA CYS A 611 -13.10 -39.88 -7.92
C CYS A 611 -14.34 -40.65 -8.42
N ASP A 612 -14.58 -41.87 -7.94
CA ASP A 612 -15.79 -42.64 -8.28
C ASP A 612 -17.06 -42.07 -7.66
N ALA A 613 -16.94 -41.25 -6.60
CA ALA A 613 -18.05 -40.52 -6.00
C ALA A 613 -18.47 -39.26 -6.79
N VAL A 614 -17.75 -38.90 -7.86
CA VAL A 614 -17.94 -37.64 -8.59
C VAL A 614 -18.50 -37.89 -9.99
N GLU A 615 -19.77 -38.30 -10.08
CA GLU A 615 -20.46 -38.80 -11.29
C GLU A 615 -20.00 -38.19 -12.63
N ASN A 616 -20.43 -36.96 -12.96
CA ASN A 616 -20.21 -36.34 -14.26
C ASN A 616 -18.74 -35.96 -14.55
N TYR A 617 -17.88 -36.04 -13.55
CA TYR A 617 -16.47 -35.64 -13.63
C TYR A 617 -15.51 -36.78 -13.34
N MET A 618 -15.99 -38.00 -13.06
CA MET A 618 -15.21 -39.16 -12.66
C MET A 618 -14.00 -39.37 -13.59
N LYS A 619 -14.22 -39.33 -14.91
CA LYS A 619 -13.15 -39.50 -15.90
C LYS A 619 -12.08 -38.39 -15.83
N LYS A 620 -12.50 -37.15 -15.59
CA LYS A 620 -11.58 -35.99 -15.51
C LYS A 620 -10.85 -35.95 -14.17
N CYS A 621 -11.52 -36.33 -13.08
CA CYS A 621 -10.93 -36.49 -11.76
C CYS A 621 -9.85 -37.58 -11.79
N LYS A 622 -10.17 -38.78 -12.31
CA LYS A 622 -9.19 -39.87 -12.43
C LYS A 622 -7.99 -39.47 -13.29
N ALA A 623 -8.21 -38.75 -14.40
CA ALA A 623 -7.12 -38.24 -15.23
C ALA A 623 -6.17 -37.32 -14.46
N LEU A 624 -6.71 -36.40 -13.65
CA LEU A 624 -5.89 -35.50 -12.82
C LEU A 624 -5.14 -36.25 -11.71
N VAL A 625 -5.76 -37.24 -11.07
CA VAL A 625 -5.10 -38.06 -10.04
C VAL A 625 -3.94 -38.86 -10.64
N PHE A 626 -4.12 -39.43 -11.84
CA PHE A 626 -3.02 -40.13 -12.53
C PHE A 626 -1.90 -39.18 -12.99
N GLU A 627 -2.24 -37.99 -13.49
CA GLU A 627 -1.27 -37.04 -14.04
C GLU A 627 -0.46 -36.33 -12.94
N TYR A 628 -1.14 -35.89 -11.88
CA TYR A 628 -0.53 -35.03 -10.86
C TYR A 628 -0.27 -35.73 -9.53
N GLY A 629 -0.96 -36.83 -9.20
CA GLY A 629 -0.80 -37.52 -7.92
C GLY A 629 0.64 -37.94 -7.62
N PRO A 630 1.33 -38.67 -8.52
CA PRO A 630 2.74 -39.06 -8.30
C PRO A 630 3.69 -37.87 -8.17
N LEU A 631 3.44 -36.79 -8.93
CA LEU A 631 4.25 -35.58 -8.89
C LEU A 631 4.09 -34.82 -7.57
N ILE A 632 2.84 -34.74 -7.07
CA ILE A 632 2.52 -34.11 -5.78
C ILE A 632 3.18 -34.88 -4.64
N LEU A 633 3.07 -36.21 -4.61
CA LEU A 633 3.68 -37.04 -3.57
C LEU A 633 5.22 -36.92 -3.56
N THR A 634 5.84 -36.86 -4.74
CA THR A 634 7.30 -36.66 -4.88
C THR A 634 7.74 -35.27 -4.41
N ASN A 635 6.95 -34.23 -4.68
CA ASN A 635 7.25 -32.87 -4.24
C ASN A 635 7.00 -32.69 -2.73
N ALA A 636 5.98 -33.35 -2.18
CA ALA A 636 5.72 -33.38 -0.74
C ALA A 636 6.88 -34.02 0.03
N GLU A 637 7.40 -35.17 -0.45
CA GLU A 637 8.60 -35.79 0.11
C GLU A 637 9.79 -34.81 0.13
N LYS A 638 10.12 -34.21 -1.01
CA LYS A 638 11.23 -33.25 -1.13
C LYS A 638 11.06 -32.00 -0.26
N PHE A 639 9.83 -31.59 -0.01
CA PHE A 639 9.51 -30.44 0.83
C PHE A 639 9.75 -30.78 2.30
N LEU A 640 9.20 -31.91 2.78
CA LEU A 640 9.38 -32.38 4.16
C LEU A 640 10.86 -32.68 4.49
N GLU A 641 11.68 -33.14 3.53
CA GLU A 641 13.11 -33.37 3.73
C GLU A 641 13.93 -32.07 3.92
N LYS A 642 13.49 -30.96 3.31
CA LYS A 642 14.28 -29.72 3.22
C LYS A 642 13.79 -28.59 4.10
N SER A 643 12.59 -28.72 4.64
CA SER A 643 11.94 -27.68 5.42
C SER A 643 11.71 -28.16 6.84
N ASP A 644 12.23 -27.41 7.81
CA ASP A 644 11.92 -27.63 9.22
C ASP A 644 10.52 -27.10 9.53
N ILE A 645 9.54 -27.95 9.26
CA ILE A 645 8.12 -27.65 9.44
C ILE A 645 7.76 -27.59 10.93
N CYS A 646 8.55 -28.23 11.81
CA CYS A 646 8.33 -28.19 13.25
C CYS A 646 8.69 -26.82 13.84
N THR A 647 9.75 -26.19 13.35
CA THR A 647 10.01 -24.77 13.66
C THR A 647 8.97 -23.84 13.01
N SER A 648 8.49 -24.18 11.82
CA SER A 648 7.47 -23.38 11.10
C SER A 648 6.09 -23.41 11.77
N PHE A 649 5.72 -24.52 12.41
CA PHE A 649 4.51 -24.65 13.22
C PHE A 649 4.69 -24.24 14.68
N HIS A 650 5.86 -23.66 15.03
CA HIS A 650 6.21 -23.28 16.40
C HIS A 650 6.21 -24.45 17.39
N ALA A 651 6.31 -25.69 16.90
CA ALA A 651 6.50 -26.89 17.71
C ALA A 651 7.92 -26.96 18.29
N CYS A 652 8.92 -26.42 17.56
CA CYS A 652 10.31 -26.28 18.02
C CYS A 652 10.68 -24.81 18.22
N THR A 653 11.37 -24.50 19.32
CA THR A 653 12.01 -23.19 19.52
C THR A 653 13.41 -23.18 18.90
N LEU A 654 13.77 -22.08 18.22
CA LEU A 654 15.09 -21.91 17.60
C LEU A 654 16.23 -22.10 18.63
N PRO A 655 17.32 -22.84 18.32
CA PRO A 655 18.39 -23.06 19.28
C PRO A 655 19.12 -21.76 19.65
N THR A 656 19.18 -21.45 20.94
CA THR A 656 20.09 -20.45 21.51
C THR A 656 21.50 -21.01 21.69
N SER A 657 22.38 -20.65 20.75
CA SER A 657 23.86 -20.54 20.80
C SER A 657 24.74 -21.70 21.31
N HIS A 658 25.71 -22.11 20.49
CA HIS A 658 27.07 -22.38 20.95
C HIS A 658 28.07 -21.46 20.24
N VAL A 659 28.57 -20.51 21.03
CA VAL A 659 29.81 -19.77 20.81
C VAL A 659 30.96 -20.78 20.81
N GLN A 660 31.69 -20.87 19.70
CA GLN A 660 33.06 -21.39 19.70
C GLN A 660 34.03 -20.25 19.40
N ALA A 661 35.00 -20.14 20.31
CA ALA A 661 35.96 -19.07 20.43
C ALA A 661 36.84 -18.90 19.20
N ALA A 662 37.08 -17.64 18.83
CA ALA A 662 38.20 -17.25 18.00
C ALA A 662 39.51 -17.32 18.83
N PRO A 663 40.63 -17.80 18.29
CA PRO A 663 41.94 -17.51 18.85
C PRO A 663 42.43 -16.13 18.40
N SER A 664 43.07 -15.46 19.35
CA SER A 664 43.69 -14.14 19.32
C SER A 664 44.95 -14.03 18.45
N GLU A 665 45.13 -12.83 17.88
CA GLU A 665 46.36 -12.09 17.54
C GLU A 665 47.50 -12.77 16.75
N GLY A 666 47.89 -12.14 15.63
CA GLY A 666 49.16 -12.41 14.96
C GLY A 666 49.31 -11.80 13.55
N GLU A 667 49.94 -10.63 13.50
CA GLU A 667 50.86 -10.14 12.46
C GLU A 667 50.38 -9.74 11.04
N ILE A 668 50.52 -8.43 10.83
CA ILE A 668 50.99 -7.71 9.64
C ILE A 668 51.75 -8.58 8.61
N LEU A 669 51.29 -8.56 7.35
CA LEU A 669 52.18 -8.50 6.19
C LEU A 669 51.43 -8.05 4.92
N MET A 670 51.87 -6.89 4.41
CA MET A 670 51.72 -6.49 3.01
C MET A 670 52.30 -7.58 2.10
N VAL A 671 51.65 -7.93 0.98
CA VAL A 671 52.30 -8.08 -0.35
C VAL A 671 51.22 -8.00 -1.46
N THR A 672 51.52 -7.10 -2.38
CA THR A 672 51.09 -6.77 -3.76
C THR A 672 50.23 -7.72 -4.61
N SER A 673 49.45 -7.05 -5.48
CA SER A 673 48.80 -7.46 -6.75
C SER A 673 49.72 -8.24 -7.73
N PRO A 674 49.18 -8.79 -8.84
CA PRO A 674 48.59 -8.00 -9.95
C PRO A 674 47.07 -8.10 -10.09
#